data_AF-A0A1Q4ZJD3-F1
#
_entry.id   AF-A0A1Q4ZJD3-F1
#
_cell.length_a   1.000
_cell.length_b   1.000
_cell.length_c   1.000
_cell.angle_alpha   90.00
_cell.angle_beta   90.00
_cell.angle_gamma   90.00
#
_symmetry.space_group_name_H-M   'P 1'
#
loop_
_entity.id
_entity.type
_entity.pdbx_description
1 polymer ?
#
loop_
_entity_poly.entity_id
_entity_poly.type
_entity_poly.pdbx_seq_one_letter_code
_entity_poly.pdbx_strand_id
1 'polypeptide(L)'
;MSLEQLHYTSAAPGDEGASGRFTSVGSGIPAALLTEIEPYLGYELPGEAPYLPTDDELRSLPQSFSCTPLSDGSRLVCRTVPVRGTGSAPVRFHAHAVHLPAGARLPGDRQPIEAWRSPRWVSVTPGGAIPDPLSALPPGPGAVREGLGDFAVSRTPWLAAVFSDLRRVSEEGPGSPPVVLVERQSADIARWVALAGVALPSESAEQLTFTTYTRRPGAAPHRVVGVLPQDARELGDDGFRVHTCSGSRPPVVTDDAWAETAARIWRSRAPELFREASELPGEPFAAGPPAVIALCAGIALGPNERAAAADWTAERPYALDAGRTRQLVEALTAPEVDGRTGPEFDAVGRLFGALDGRAPVSTTAPLAAMLVTEAVRGGNGSLELPRRAAFTGPEGETIATTLGPEILAELSAAGTGTGGDVARTVQLLRVARLLDVDCAELLPTVVRRLAPALLTDEGSQEFAPTLLELLDEQFDVRTALLGALDRIAPDDPGAVERLLERVALPFTGSQALPHLRMCAEAGGARATLGGDRAAVWHRVLRAAGMSPFAEPLVLRTAVGLVWGDRAPTVGEARLLLDAATSDSHRAAGTWSCLVDAVLGAPADEEDAAVFAHDLLRGFPQEIQGRVRGALLLLDFARQVRSGTSGPGWAERARSLCALAEPVEPAVRDRAFGALTDQLLAPDRPEAELYAFVHSDDGDLVAAYDRAARAEPVGRRLRSEPAYAADCFNVWTSYPHAGRPWTTTASALLNEVLRPAVRAQSPADVAQIEAAVGHAGSSGRADAFRDWNRSSTLGRLGRRIAGRVRRG
;
A
#
# COMPACT_ATOMS: atom_id res chain seq x y z
N MET A 1 -54.99 -39.07 -5.51
CA MET A 1 -54.10 -39.23 -6.68
C MET A 1 -53.73 -40.70 -6.77
N SER A 2 -53.89 -41.33 -7.92
CA SER A 2 -53.41 -42.69 -8.18
C SER A 2 -52.07 -42.61 -8.93
N LEU A 3 -51.09 -43.42 -8.52
CA LEU A 3 -49.76 -43.47 -9.13
C LEU A 3 -49.66 -44.73 -10.00
N GLU A 4 -49.29 -44.55 -11.27
CA GLU A 4 -49.10 -45.66 -12.20
C GLU A 4 -47.82 -46.43 -11.87
N GLN A 5 -47.86 -47.76 -11.99
CA GLN A 5 -46.74 -48.65 -11.70
C GLN A 5 -46.25 -49.38 -12.94
N LEU A 6 -44.98 -49.75 -12.96
CA LEU A 6 -44.40 -50.62 -13.98
C LEU A 6 -43.36 -51.56 -13.38
N HIS A 7 -43.24 -52.74 -13.99
CA HIS A 7 -42.35 -53.81 -13.55
C HIS A 7 -41.47 -54.30 -14.71
N TYR A 8 -40.17 -54.36 -14.48
CA TYR A 8 -39.17 -54.76 -15.48
C TYR A 8 -38.21 -55.81 -14.89
N THR A 9 -37.76 -56.76 -15.70
CA THR A 9 -36.88 -57.85 -15.25
C THR A 9 -35.90 -58.28 -16.33
N SER A 10 -34.71 -58.76 -15.93
CA SER A 10 -33.67 -59.24 -16.84
C SER A 10 -33.95 -60.61 -17.48
N ALA A 11 -34.82 -61.43 -16.89
CA ALA A 11 -35.27 -62.71 -17.43
C ALA A 11 -36.52 -63.20 -16.67
N ALA A 12 -37.53 -63.72 -17.40
CA ALA A 12 -38.67 -64.41 -16.80
C ALA A 12 -38.35 -65.91 -16.57
N PRO A 13 -39.11 -66.61 -15.71
CA PRO A 13 -38.93 -68.06 -15.55
C PRO A 13 -39.10 -68.76 -16.90
N GLY A 14 -38.02 -69.37 -17.43
CA GLY A 14 -38.02 -70.16 -18.66
C GLY A 14 -37.45 -69.52 -19.93
N ASP A 15 -36.88 -68.31 -19.86
CA ASP A 15 -36.24 -67.62 -21.00
C ASP A 15 -34.70 -67.70 -20.93
N GLU A 16 -34.02 -68.01 -22.04
CA GLU A 16 -32.54 -68.10 -22.14
C GLU A 16 -31.87 -66.79 -22.63
N GLY A 17 -32.65 -65.73 -22.88
CA GLY A 17 -32.16 -64.44 -23.40
C GLY A 17 -31.72 -63.45 -22.32
N ALA A 18 -30.69 -62.63 -22.64
CA ALA A 18 -30.08 -61.65 -21.74
C ALA A 18 -30.68 -60.23 -21.80
N SER A 19 -31.67 -59.98 -22.67
CA SER A 19 -32.33 -58.68 -22.80
C SER A 19 -33.49 -58.55 -21.80
N GLY A 20 -33.49 -57.51 -20.98
CA GLY A 20 -34.59 -57.24 -20.05
C GLY A 20 -35.90 -56.92 -20.75
N ARG A 21 -37.02 -57.05 -20.05
CA ARG A 21 -38.37 -56.74 -20.58
C ARG A 21 -39.33 -56.21 -19.52
N PHE A 22 -40.30 -55.43 -19.97
CA PHE A 22 -41.47 -55.06 -19.17
C PHE A 22 -42.38 -56.28 -18.96
N THR A 23 -42.86 -56.45 -17.73
CA THR A 23 -43.70 -57.60 -17.31
C THR A 23 -45.10 -57.19 -16.90
N SER A 24 -45.26 -55.95 -16.44
CA SER A 24 -46.54 -55.37 -16.04
C SER A 24 -46.42 -53.85 -16.16
N VAL A 25 -47.36 -53.18 -16.84
CA VAL A 25 -47.32 -51.73 -17.09
C VAL A 25 -48.70 -51.12 -16.86
N GLY A 26 -48.76 -50.05 -16.08
CA GLY A 26 -49.97 -49.27 -15.84
C GLY A 26 -50.53 -48.66 -17.12
N SER A 27 -51.86 -48.64 -17.25
CA SER A 27 -52.55 -48.19 -18.47
C SER A 27 -52.31 -46.71 -18.80
N GLY A 28 -51.87 -45.91 -17.82
CA GLY A 28 -51.60 -44.48 -17.99
C GLY A 28 -50.25 -44.14 -18.63
N ILE A 29 -49.38 -45.13 -18.92
CA ILE A 29 -47.99 -44.90 -19.38
C ILE A 29 -47.89 -45.06 -20.90
N PRO A 30 -47.57 -44.00 -21.67
CA PRO A 30 -47.43 -44.08 -23.13
C PRO A 30 -46.23 -44.93 -23.57
N ALA A 31 -46.33 -45.58 -24.74
CA ALA A 31 -45.25 -46.39 -25.30
C ALA A 31 -43.94 -45.60 -25.54
N ALA A 32 -44.03 -44.33 -25.93
CA ALA A 32 -42.86 -43.46 -26.10
C ALA A 32 -42.08 -43.27 -24.78
N LEU A 33 -42.81 -43.18 -23.66
CA LEU A 33 -42.22 -43.05 -22.33
C LEU A 33 -41.57 -44.36 -21.87
N LEU A 34 -42.12 -45.51 -22.26
CA LEU A 34 -41.51 -46.82 -21.97
C LEU A 34 -40.13 -46.97 -22.64
N THR A 35 -39.99 -46.51 -23.89
CA THR A 35 -38.69 -46.51 -24.60
C THR A 35 -37.67 -45.62 -23.90
N GLU A 36 -38.09 -44.47 -23.38
CA GLU A 36 -37.23 -43.58 -22.61
C GLU A 36 -36.85 -44.16 -21.23
N ILE A 37 -37.80 -44.83 -20.57
CA ILE A 37 -37.62 -45.39 -19.22
C ILE A 37 -36.69 -46.60 -19.21
N GLU A 38 -36.75 -47.46 -20.24
CA GLU A 38 -36.09 -48.76 -20.26
C GLU A 38 -34.59 -48.74 -19.87
N PRO A 39 -33.75 -47.82 -20.40
CA PRO A 39 -32.33 -47.75 -20.03
C PRO A 39 -32.08 -47.51 -18.53
N TYR A 40 -33.02 -46.85 -17.83
CA TYR A 40 -32.88 -46.49 -16.41
C TYR A 40 -33.29 -47.61 -15.45
N LEU A 41 -33.96 -48.66 -15.95
CA LEU A 41 -34.39 -49.82 -15.16
C LEU A 41 -33.34 -50.93 -15.10
N GLY A 42 -32.31 -50.84 -15.95
CA GLY A 42 -31.20 -51.78 -16.00
C GLY A 42 -30.41 -51.83 -14.69
N TYR A 43 -29.86 -53.01 -14.39
CA TYR A 43 -29.04 -53.21 -13.20
C TYR A 43 -27.86 -54.12 -13.52
N GLU A 44 -26.67 -53.68 -13.12
CA GLU A 44 -25.42 -54.41 -13.31
C GLU A 44 -24.86 -54.86 -11.95
N LEU A 45 -24.51 -56.13 -11.84
CA LEU A 45 -23.93 -56.70 -10.63
C LEU A 45 -22.53 -56.11 -10.39
N PRO A 46 -22.15 -55.87 -9.12
CA PRO A 46 -20.79 -55.49 -8.75
C PRO A 46 -19.76 -56.43 -9.37
N GLY A 47 -18.60 -55.91 -9.78
CA GLY A 47 -17.55 -56.73 -10.41
C GLY A 47 -17.03 -57.88 -9.53
N GLU A 48 -17.15 -57.75 -8.21
CA GLU A 48 -16.74 -58.75 -7.21
C GLU A 48 -17.90 -59.66 -6.76
N ALA A 49 -19.09 -59.56 -7.37
CA ALA A 49 -20.23 -60.40 -6.99
C ALA A 49 -19.94 -61.89 -7.30
N PRO A 50 -20.21 -62.81 -6.35
CA PRO A 50 -19.98 -64.23 -6.57
C PRO A 50 -20.91 -64.74 -7.67
N TYR A 51 -20.39 -65.66 -8.50
CA TYR A 51 -21.16 -66.24 -9.61
C TYR A 51 -22.44 -66.95 -9.10
N LEU A 52 -22.40 -67.59 -7.94
CA LEU A 52 -23.55 -68.25 -7.32
C LEU A 52 -23.72 -67.82 -5.86
N PRO A 53 -24.40 -66.69 -5.59
CA PRO A 53 -24.53 -66.17 -4.23
C PRO A 53 -25.44 -67.05 -3.37
N THR A 54 -25.03 -67.26 -2.12
CA THR A 54 -25.89 -67.70 -1.01
C THR A 54 -27.04 -66.70 -0.78
N ASP A 55 -28.04 -67.09 0.00
CA ASP A 55 -29.15 -66.18 0.35
C ASP A 55 -28.69 -64.94 1.12
N ASP A 56 -27.64 -65.06 1.94
CA ASP A 56 -27.03 -63.94 2.64
C ASP A 56 -26.26 -63.02 1.68
N GLU A 57 -25.45 -63.58 0.79
CA GLU A 57 -24.72 -62.81 -0.22
C GLU A 57 -25.67 -62.08 -1.18
N LEU A 58 -26.73 -62.75 -1.64
CA LEU A 58 -27.75 -62.15 -2.51
C LEU A 58 -28.45 -60.96 -1.83
N ARG A 59 -28.74 -61.06 -0.53
CA ARG A 59 -29.30 -59.97 0.27
C ARG A 59 -28.32 -58.82 0.51
N SER A 60 -27.02 -59.10 0.48
CA SER A 60 -25.95 -58.11 0.68
C SER A 60 -25.60 -57.31 -0.58
N LEU A 61 -25.99 -57.80 -1.77
CA LEU A 61 -25.79 -57.08 -3.02
C LEU A 61 -26.51 -55.72 -3.00
N PRO A 62 -25.94 -54.70 -3.66
CA PRO A 62 -26.49 -53.35 -3.60
C PRO A 62 -27.88 -53.29 -4.23
N GLN A 63 -28.78 -52.58 -3.57
CA GLN A 63 -30.06 -52.22 -4.16
C GLN A 63 -29.88 -50.87 -4.86
N SER A 64 -30.40 -50.74 -6.08
CA SER A 64 -30.49 -49.44 -6.75
C SER A 64 -31.87 -48.87 -6.48
N PHE A 65 -31.93 -47.64 -6.00
CA PHE A 65 -33.15 -46.88 -6.12
C PHE A 65 -32.88 -45.45 -6.53
N SER A 66 -33.77 -44.97 -7.40
CA SER A 66 -33.53 -43.79 -8.21
C SER A 66 -34.77 -42.94 -8.34
N CYS A 67 -34.54 -41.64 -8.50
CA CYS A 67 -35.52 -40.66 -8.92
C CYS A 67 -35.01 -40.01 -10.21
N THR A 68 -35.55 -40.43 -11.34
CA THR A 68 -35.09 -40.05 -12.68
C THR A 68 -36.03 -39.02 -13.30
N PRO A 69 -35.51 -37.90 -13.86
CA PRO A 69 -36.32 -36.97 -14.62
C PRO A 69 -36.62 -37.54 -16.02
N LEU A 70 -37.81 -37.28 -16.55
CA LEU A 70 -38.23 -37.70 -17.88
C LEU A 70 -38.44 -36.47 -18.79
N SER A 71 -38.39 -36.69 -20.10
CA SER A 71 -38.45 -35.64 -21.13
C SER A 71 -39.75 -34.83 -21.14
N ASP A 72 -40.84 -35.42 -20.64
CA ASP A 72 -42.15 -34.79 -20.47
C ASP A 72 -42.28 -33.98 -19.17
N GLY A 73 -41.20 -33.85 -18.39
CA GLY A 73 -41.19 -33.17 -17.09
C GLY A 73 -41.75 -34.02 -15.94
N SER A 74 -42.16 -35.25 -16.21
CA SER A 74 -42.54 -36.23 -15.19
C SER A 74 -41.30 -36.88 -14.57
N ARG A 75 -41.50 -37.73 -13.57
CA ARG A 75 -40.40 -38.41 -12.88
C ARG A 75 -40.70 -39.89 -12.65
N LEU A 76 -39.65 -40.68 -12.63
CA LEU A 76 -39.71 -42.09 -12.33
C LEU A 76 -39.01 -42.38 -11.00
N VAL A 77 -39.76 -42.89 -10.03
CA VAL A 77 -39.18 -43.43 -8.79
C VAL A 77 -39.07 -44.94 -8.95
N CYS A 78 -37.85 -45.47 -8.99
CA CYS A 78 -37.60 -46.89 -9.28
C CYS A 78 -36.82 -47.55 -8.15
N ARG A 79 -37.19 -48.79 -7.82
CA ARG A 79 -36.40 -49.71 -7.02
C ARG A 79 -36.04 -50.95 -7.81
N THR A 80 -34.75 -51.15 -8.01
CA THR A 80 -34.19 -52.34 -8.67
C THR A 80 -33.39 -53.17 -7.68
N VAL A 81 -33.75 -54.44 -7.57
CA VAL A 81 -33.13 -55.39 -6.65
C VAL A 81 -32.61 -56.63 -7.36
N PRO A 82 -31.45 -57.16 -6.95
CA PRO A 82 -31.02 -58.48 -7.37
C PRO A 82 -31.92 -59.54 -6.71
N VAL A 83 -32.32 -60.53 -7.49
CA VAL A 83 -33.16 -61.64 -7.04
C VAL A 83 -32.62 -62.95 -7.59
N ARG A 84 -33.00 -64.06 -6.94
CA ARG A 84 -32.53 -65.38 -7.35
C ARG A 84 -33.03 -65.70 -8.76
N GLY A 85 -32.10 -66.09 -9.63
CA GLY A 85 -32.36 -66.60 -10.96
C GLY A 85 -32.38 -68.13 -11.02
N THR A 86 -32.51 -68.67 -12.22
CA THR A 86 -32.54 -70.12 -12.49
C THR A 86 -31.74 -70.41 -13.75
N GLY A 87 -31.04 -71.55 -13.81
CA GLY A 87 -30.30 -71.97 -15.01
C GLY A 87 -28.96 -71.22 -15.17
N SER A 88 -28.66 -70.77 -16.39
CA SER A 88 -27.40 -70.13 -16.78
C SER A 88 -27.21 -68.71 -16.23
N ALA A 89 -28.27 -68.08 -15.72
CA ALA A 89 -28.27 -66.77 -15.06
C ALA A 89 -28.65 -66.92 -13.56
N PRO A 90 -27.69 -67.23 -12.68
CA PRO A 90 -27.95 -67.51 -11.25
C PRO A 90 -28.47 -66.29 -10.47
N VAL A 91 -28.20 -65.07 -10.95
CA VAL A 91 -28.73 -63.82 -10.41
C VAL A 91 -29.43 -63.06 -11.52
N ARG A 92 -30.67 -62.65 -11.26
CA ARG A 92 -31.47 -61.77 -12.14
C ARG A 92 -31.80 -60.49 -11.37
N PHE A 93 -32.41 -59.50 -12.02
CA PHE A 93 -32.94 -58.33 -11.32
C PHE A 93 -34.43 -58.13 -11.55
N HIS A 94 -35.07 -57.49 -10.58
CA HIS A 94 -36.43 -56.99 -10.66
C HIS A 94 -36.45 -55.51 -10.35
N ALA A 95 -36.94 -54.71 -11.29
CA ALA A 95 -37.21 -53.29 -11.13
C ALA A 95 -38.72 -53.09 -10.96
N HIS A 96 -39.09 -52.42 -9.87
CA HIS A 96 -40.43 -51.91 -9.64
C HIS A 96 -40.34 -50.39 -9.66
N ALA A 97 -41.08 -49.74 -10.55
CA ALA A 97 -41.07 -48.29 -10.68
C ALA A 97 -42.48 -47.68 -10.62
N VAL A 98 -42.53 -46.45 -10.13
CA VAL A 98 -43.73 -45.65 -9.95
C VAL A 98 -43.55 -44.36 -10.74
N HIS A 99 -44.51 -44.07 -11.62
CA HIS A 99 -44.53 -42.84 -12.41
C HIS A 99 -45.18 -41.71 -11.61
N LEU A 100 -44.49 -40.59 -11.51
CA LEU A 100 -44.96 -39.34 -10.92
C LEU A 100 -45.21 -38.34 -12.06
N PRO A 101 -46.46 -37.94 -12.32
CA PRO A 101 -46.77 -36.96 -13.35
C PRO A 101 -46.02 -35.64 -13.19
N ALA A 102 -45.87 -34.88 -14.28
CA ALA A 102 -45.21 -33.57 -14.24
C ALA A 102 -45.87 -32.65 -13.20
N GLY A 103 -45.06 -32.05 -12.32
CA GLY A 103 -45.53 -31.20 -11.22
C GLY A 103 -46.22 -31.94 -10.06
N ALA A 104 -46.39 -33.26 -10.13
CA ALA A 104 -46.95 -34.05 -9.03
C ALA A 104 -45.90 -34.34 -7.95
N ARG A 105 -46.29 -34.15 -6.69
CA ARG A 105 -45.52 -34.56 -5.51
C ARG A 105 -46.03 -35.88 -4.97
N LEU A 106 -45.18 -36.57 -4.21
CA LEU A 106 -45.67 -37.69 -3.41
C LEU A 106 -46.67 -37.18 -2.35
N PRO A 107 -47.74 -37.94 -2.06
CA PRO A 107 -48.72 -37.53 -1.05
C PRO A 107 -48.09 -37.19 0.30
N GLY A 108 -48.48 -36.03 0.86
CA GLY A 108 -47.96 -35.50 2.13
C GLY A 108 -46.67 -34.69 2.01
N ASP A 109 -46.43 -34.07 0.84
CA ASP A 109 -45.24 -33.26 0.52
C ASP A 109 -43.92 -33.97 0.80
N ARG A 110 -43.91 -35.28 0.52
CA ARG A 110 -42.76 -36.15 0.80
C ARG A 110 -41.78 -36.15 -0.35
N GLN A 111 -40.51 -36.33 0.00
CA GLN A 111 -39.45 -36.49 -0.99
C GLN A 111 -39.37 -37.93 -1.48
N PRO A 112 -38.98 -38.14 -2.75
CA PRO A 112 -38.81 -39.49 -3.31
C PRO A 112 -37.93 -40.39 -2.44
N ILE A 113 -36.84 -39.87 -1.87
CA ILE A 113 -35.91 -40.66 -1.05
C ILE A 113 -36.56 -41.27 0.20
N GLU A 114 -37.60 -40.65 0.77
CA GLU A 114 -38.32 -41.19 1.93
C GLU A 114 -39.02 -42.52 1.62
N ALA A 115 -39.33 -42.76 0.34
CA ALA A 115 -39.93 -44.00 -0.12
C ALA A 115 -38.94 -45.15 -0.28
N TRP A 116 -37.61 -44.97 -0.12
CA TRP A 116 -36.57 -45.99 -0.32
C TRP A 116 -36.91 -47.39 0.24
N ARG A 117 -37.45 -47.43 1.48
CA ARG A 117 -37.84 -48.65 2.20
C ARG A 117 -39.34 -48.86 2.30
N SER A 118 -40.12 -48.23 1.40
CA SER A 118 -41.57 -48.35 1.41
C SER A 118 -42.00 -49.83 1.39
N PRO A 119 -42.98 -50.23 2.23
CA PRO A 119 -43.52 -51.59 2.20
C PRO A 119 -44.27 -51.90 0.90
N ARG A 120 -44.54 -50.89 0.06
CA ARG A 120 -45.19 -51.05 -1.25
C ARG A 120 -44.23 -51.51 -2.36
N TRP A 121 -42.93 -51.55 -2.11
CA TRP A 121 -41.99 -52.05 -3.11
C TRP A 121 -42.07 -53.58 -3.26
N VAL A 122 -42.35 -54.03 -4.48
CA VAL A 122 -42.36 -55.44 -4.85
C VAL A 122 -40.97 -55.86 -5.36
N SER A 123 -40.58 -57.11 -5.06
CA SER A 123 -39.29 -57.69 -5.48
C SER A 123 -39.48 -58.94 -6.35
N VAL A 124 -40.71 -59.20 -6.80
CA VAL A 124 -41.11 -60.36 -7.60
C VAL A 124 -41.99 -59.92 -8.75
N THR A 125 -41.88 -60.62 -9.88
CA THR A 125 -42.72 -60.36 -11.05
C THR A 125 -44.21 -60.59 -10.71
N PRO A 126 -45.10 -59.58 -10.90
CA PRO A 126 -46.53 -59.75 -10.70
C PRO A 126 -47.12 -60.79 -11.68
N GLY A 127 -48.21 -61.45 -11.29
CA GLY A 127 -48.90 -62.43 -12.14
C GLY A 127 -49.76 -61.83 -13.26
N GLY A 128 -50.07 -60.52 -13.21
CA GLY A 128 -50.95 -59.82 -14.15
C GLY A 128 -50.21 -58.82 -15.04
N ALA A 129 -50.68 -58.65 -16.28
CA ALA A 129 -50.09 -57.75 -17.28
C ALA A 129 -50.31 -56.25 -17.00
N ILE A 130 -51.34 -55.91 -16.20
CA ILE A 130 -51.66 -54.54 -15.78
C ILE A 130 -51.63 -54.51 -14.24
N PRO A 131 -50.78 -53.70 -13.61
CA PRO A 131 -50.75 -53.55 -12.16
C PRO A 131 -51.84 -52.58 -11.68
N ASP A 132 -52.41 -52.82 -10.51
CA ASP A 132 -53.36 -51.88 -9.88
C ASP A 132 -52.62 -50.57 -9.51
N PRO A 133 -53.17 -49.37 -9.76
CA PRO A 133 -52.50 -48.11 -9.37
C PRO A 133 -52.28 -48.00 -7.85
N LEU A 134 -51.17 -47.39 -7.42
CA LEU A 134 -50.96 -47.10 -5.99
C LEU A 134 -51.74 -45.87 -5.55
N SER A 135 -52.43 -45.98 -4.43
CA SER A 135 -53.05 -44.82 -3.77
C SER A 135 -52.03 -43.94 -3.04
N ALA A 136 -50.91 -44.52 -2.58
CA ALA A 136 -49.80 -43.82 -1.96
C ALA A 136 -48.54 -44.68 -1.91
N LEU A 137 -47.39 -44.02 -1.80
CA LEU A 137 -46.10 -44.63 -1.55
C LEU A 137 -45.60 -44.16 -0.16
N PRO A 138 -45.96 -44.86 0.93
CA PRO A 138 -45.62 -44.43 2.29
C PRO A 138 -44.12 -44.61 2.58
N PRO A 139 -43.56 -43.88 3.57
CA PRO A 139 -42.18 -44.09 3.99
C PRO A 139 -41.98 -45.50 4.56
N GLY A 140 -40.73 -45.95 4.59
CA GLY A 140 -40.38 -47.26 5.15
C GLY A 140 -40.56 -47.37 6.67
N PRO A 141 -40.80 -48.58 7.22
CA PRO A 141 -41.10 -48.80 8.65
C PRO A 141 -39.92 -48.60 9.60
N GLY A 142 -38.69 -48.57 9.09
CA GLY A 142 -37.54 -47.92 9.73
C GLY A 142 -37.10 -46.83 8.78
N ALA A 143 -37.57 -45.60 9.04
CA ALA A 143 -37.43 -44.51 8.09
C ALA A 143 -35.95 -44.28 7.80
N VAL A 144 -35.60 -43.90 6.56
CA VAL A 144 -34.25 -43.40 6.24
C VAL A 144 -33.87 -42.25 7.20
N ARG A 145 -34.86 -41.59 7.79
CA ARG A 145 -34.77 -40.53 8.82
C ARG A 145 -34.28 -41.01 10.19
N GLU A 146 -34.54 -42.25 10.58
CA GLU A 146 -34.06 -42.79 11.86
C GLU A 146 -32.55 -43.03 11.80
N GLY A 147 -31.81 -42.37 12.70
CA GLY A 147 -30.34 -42.47 12.75
C GLY A 147 -29.58 -41.57 11.77
N LEU A 148 -30.25 -40.64 11.06
CA LEU A 148 -29.55 -39.66 10.19
C LEU A 148 -28.55 -38.80 10.96
N GLY A 149 -28.87 -38.40 12.19
CA GLY A 149 -27.94 -37.67 13.05
C GLY A 149 -26.67 -38.47 13.35
N ASP A 150 -26.80 -39.74 13.69
CA ASP A 150 -25.65 -40.62 13.95
C ASP A 150 -24.85 -40.89 12.67
N PHE A 151 -25.53 -41.05 11.54
CA PHE A 151 -24.89 -41.15 10.24
C PHE A 151 -24.09 -39.90 9.91
N ALA A 152 -24.68 -38.71 10.07
CA ALA A 152 -24.00 -37.44 9.83
C ALA A 152 -22.78 -37.26 10.76
N VAL A 153 -22.91 -37.58 12.05
CA VAL A 153 -21.79 -37.58 13.00
C VAL A 153 -20.66 -38.50 12.51
N SER A 154 -20.98 -39.72 12.06
CA SER A 154 -19.99 -40.66 11.51
C SER A 154 -19.33 -40.19 10.21
N ARG A 155 -19.92 -39.21 9.52
CA ARG A 155 -19.45 -38.64 8.25
C ARG A 155 -19.04 -37.17 8.36
N THR A 156 -18.81 -36.67 9.57
CA THR A 156 -18.42 -35.28 9.86
C THR A 156 -17.33 -34.72 8.90
N PRO A 157 -16.24 -35.45 8.59
CA PRO A 157 -15.18 -34.92 7.73
C PRO A 157 -15.60 -34.57 6.30
N TRP A 158 -16.71 -35.12 5.79
CA TRP A 158 -17.17 -34.95 4.40
C TRP A 158 -18.40 -34.06 4.27
N LEU A 159 -19.14 -33.81 5.36
CA LEU A 159 -20.45 -33.13 5.32
C LEU A 159 -20.39 -31.78 4.57
N ALA A 160 -19.47 -30.89 4.94
CA ALA A 160 -19.40 -29.55 4.35
C ALA A 160 -19.07 -29.60 2.84
N ALA A 161 -18.11 -30.44 2.45
CA ALA A 161 -17.72 -30.58 1.05
C ALA A 161 -18.86 -31.14 0.19
N VAL A 162 -19.56 -32.17 0.68
CA VAL A 162 -20.73 -32.76 0.00
C VAL A 162 -21.86 -31.73 -0.12
N PHE A 163 -22.19 -31.00 0.96
CA PHE A 163 -23.24 -29.99 0.91
C PHE A 163 -22.91 -28.84 -0.05
N SER A 164 -21.65 -28.39 -0.10
CA SER A 164 -21.24 -27.33 -1.02
C SER A 164 -21.41 -27.75 -2.48
N ASP A 165 -21.01 -28.97 -2.85
CA ASP A 165 -21.21 -29.44 -4.22
C ASP A 165 -22.69 -29.74 -4.54
N LEU A 166 -23.49 -30.20 -3.57
CA LEU A 166 -24.94 -30.36 -3.75
C LEU A 166 -25.65 -29.02 -3.95
N ARG A 167 -25.22 -27.97 -3.23
CA ARG A 167 -25.67 -26.60 -3.45
C ARG A 167 -25.31 -26.14 -4.87
N ARG A 168 -24.05 -26.27 -5.28
CA ARG A 168 -23.60 -25.89 -6.63
C ARG A 168 -24.39 -26.57 -7.74
N VAL A 169 -24.61 -27.89 -7.62
CA VAL A 169 -25.42 -28.65 -8.58
C VAL A 169 -26.89 -28.20 -8.60
N SER A 170 -27.39 -27.64 -7.49
CA SER A 170 -28.74 -27.08 -7.43
C SER A 170 -28.83 -25.68 -8.05
N GLU A 171 -27.81 -24.83 -7.87
CA GLU A 171 -27.74 -23.46 -8.41
C GLU A 171 -27.38 -23.41 -9.91
N GLU A 172 -26.41 -24.23 -10.36
CA GLU A 172 -25.88 -24.24 -11.74
C GLU A 172 -26.87 -24.85 -12.76
N GLY A 173 -27.88 -25.60 -12.31
CA GLY A 173 -28.94 -26.13 -13.17
C GLY A 173 -28.52 -27.34 -14.03
N PRO A 174 -29.33 -27.70 -15.05
CA PRO A 174 -29.07 -28.85 -15.93
C PRO A 174 -27.78 -28.65 -16.74
N GLY A 175 -26.78 -29.52 -16.54
CA GLY A 175 -25.46 -29.44 -17.21
C GLY A 175 -24.28 -29.31 -16.24
N SER A 176 -24.54 -29.04 -14.96
CA SER A 176 -23.52 -29.10 -13.91
C SER A 176 -22.97 -30.53 -13.75
N PRO A 177 -21.65 -30.69 -13.51
CA PRO A 177 -21.05 -31.97 -13.16
C PRO A 177 -21.78 -32.64 -11.99
N PRO A 178 -22.27 -33.88 -12.14
CA PRO A 178 -23.00 -34.55 -11.06
C PRO A 178 -22.10 -34.87 -9.87
N VAL A 179 -22.72 -34.90 -8.68
CA VAL A 179 -22.07 -35.30 -7.43
C VAL A 179 -22.05 -36.82 -7.36
N VAL A 180 -20.86 -37.40 -7.35
CA VAL A 180 -20.68 -38.84 -7.18
C VAL A 180 -20.36 -39.14 -5.73
N LEU A 181 -21.21 -39.93 -5.08
CA LEU A 181 -21.03 -40.38 -3.71
C LEU A 181 -20.53 -41.82 -3.73
N VAL A 182 -19.39 -42.06 -3.09
CA VAL A 182 -18.76 -43.38 -3.01
C VAL A 182 -18.86 -43.88 -1.56
N GLU A 183 -19.68 -44.92 -1.35
CA GLU A 183 -19.90 -45.57 -0.06
C GLU A 183 -19.84 -47.09 -0.21
N ARG A 184 -19.57 -47.78 0.90
CA ARG A 184 -19.51 -49.25 0.91
C ARG A 184 -20.88 -49.90 0.73
N GLN A 185 -21.97 -49.18 1.03
CA GLN A 185 -23.33 -49.67 0.96
C GLN A 185 -24.23 -48.65 0.26
N SER A 186 -25.10 -49.09 -0.64
CA SER A 186 -26.07 -48.19 -1.30
C SER A 186 -27.07 -47.56 -0.33
N ALA A 187 -27.28 -48.18 0.84
CA ALA A 187 -28.06 -47.61 1.93
C ALA A 187 -27.43 -46.34 2.53
N ASP A 188 -26.10 -46.22 2.55
CA ASP A 188 -25.42 -45.00 3.01
C ASP A 188 -25.55 -43.87 2.00
N ILE A 189 -25.55 -44.18 0.70
CA ILE A 189 -25.90 -43.21 -0.35
C ILE A 189 -27.34 -42.70 -0.16
N ALA A 190 -28.29 -43.60 0.13
CA ALA A 190 -29.66 -43.20 0.41
C ALA A 190 -29.76 -42.25 1.63
N ARG A 191 -28.93 -42.46 2.66
CA ARG A 191 -28.84 -41.57 3.83
C ARG A 191 -28.26 -40.21 3.46
N TRP A 192 -27.22 -40.15 2.62
CA TRP A 192 -26.70 -38.88 2.09
C TRP A 192 -27.76 -38.07 1.34
N VAL A 193 -28.51 -38.72 0.45
CA VAL A 193 -29.62 -38.08 -0.27
C VAL A 193 -30.72 -37.61 0.69
N ALA A 194 -30.99 -38.36 1.77
CA ALA A 194 -31.93 -37.93 2.80
C ALA A 194 -31.43 -36.76 3.66
N LEU A 195 -30.12 -36.69 3.96
CA LEU A 195 -29.52 -35.51 4.60
C LEU A 195 -29.68 -34.27 3.72
N ALA A 196 -29.39 -34.41 2.41
CA ALA A 196 -29.59 -33.36 1.42
C ALA A 196 -31.06 -32.93 1.36
N GLY A 197 -31.96 -33.91 1.32
CA GLY A 197 -33.41 -33.67 1.33
C GLY A 197 -33.90 -32.79 2.46
N VAL A 198 -33.33 -32.93 3.66
CA VAL A 198 -33.73 -32.13 4.83
C VAL A 198 -33.01 -30.77 4.90
N ALA A 199 -31.77 -30.67 4.39
CA ALA A 199 -30.98 -29.44 4.47
C ALA A 199 -31.19 -28.46 3.30
N LEU A 200 -31.42 -28.97 2.10
CA LEU A 200 -31.60 -28.15 0.89
C LEU A 200 -32.90 -27.35 0.95
N PRO A 201 -32.96 -26.15 0.34
CA PRO A 201 -34.22 -25.45 0.12
C PRO A 201 -35.25 -26.33 -0.57
N SER A 202 -36.53 -26.17 -0.22
CA SER A 202 -37.61 -27.08 -0.63
C SER A 202 -37.67 -27.30 -2.14
N GLU A 203 -37.50 -26.24 -2.93
CA GLU A 203 -37.50 -26.32 -4.40
C GLU A 203 -36.30 -27.12 -4.94
N SER A 204 -35.11 -26.90 -4.39
CA SER A 204 -33.89 -27.63 -4.78
C SER A 204 -33.96 -29.10 -4.37
N ALA A 205 -34.46 -29.37 -3.16
CA ALA A 205 -34.64 -30.73 -2.65
C ALA A 205 -35.67 -31.51 -3.47
N GLU A 206 -36.72 -30.84 -3.92
CA GLU A 206 -37.68 -31.42 -4.85
C GLU A 206 -37.04 -31.69 -6.21
N GLN A 207 -36.23 -30.80 -6.77
CA GLN A 207 -35.60 -31.01 -8.08
C GLN A 207 -34.43 -32.01 -8.07
N LEU A 208 -34.06 -32.53 -6.90
CA LEU A 208 -32.94 -33.44 -6.75
C LEU A 208 -33.22 -34.80 -7.42
N THR A 209 -32.42 -35.13 -8.43
CA THR A 209 -32.45 -36.43 -9.11
C THR A 209 -31.27 -37.26 -8.65
N PHE A 210 -31.50 -38.54 -8.39
CA PHE A 210 -30.48 -39.39 -7.80
C PHE A 210 -30.61 -40.85 -8.20
N THR A 211 -29.51 -41.58 -8.10
CA THR A 211 -29.48 -43.04 -8.04
C THR A 211 -28.54 -43.48 -6.92
N THR A 212 -28.92 -44.47 -6.11
CA THR A 212 -28.07 -44.93 -4.99
C THR A 212 -27.02 -45.96 -5.41
N TYR A 213 -27.13 -46.51 -6.61
CA TYR A 213 -26.19 -47.49 -7.14
C TYR A 213 -26.26 -47.55 -8.66
N THR A 214 -25.10 -47.40 -9.29
CA THR A 214 -24.82 -47.72 -10.69
C THR A 214 -23.36 -48.15 -10.86
N ARG A 215 -23.08 -48.98 -11.87
CA ARG A 215 -21.70 -49.26 -12.31
C ARG A 215 -21.25 -48.35 -13.46
N ARG A 216 -22.17 -47.59 -14.03
CA ARG A 216 -21.93 -46.70 -15.17
C ARG A 216 -22.27 -45.26 -14.80
N PRO A 217 -21.49 -44.62 -13.92
CA PRO A 217 -21.75 -43.25 -13.48
C PRO A 217 -21.84 -42.25 -14.64
N GLY A 218 -21.02 -42.40 -15.69
CA GLY A 218 -21.05 -41.50 -16.85
C GLY A 218 -22.25 -41.64 -17.79
N ALA A 219 -23.07 -42.68 -17.64
CA ALA A 219 -24.31 -42.86 -18.38
C ALA A 219 -25.55 -42.49 -17.53
N ALA A 220 -25.37 -42.10 -16.26
CA ALA A 220 -26.47 -41.78 -15.36
C ALA A 220 -26.95 -40.33 -15.58
N PRO A 221 -28.24 -40.08 -15.84
CA PRO A 221 -28.79 -38.73 -16.02
C PRO A 221 -29.00 -37.97 -14.69
N HIS A 222 -28.53 -38.53 -13.58
CA HIS A 222 -28.84 -38.06 -12.23
C HIS A 222 -27.85 -37.00 -11.76
N ARG A 223 -28.35 -36.04 -10.97
CA ARG A 223 -27.51 -35.03 -10.31
C ARG A 223 -26.67 -35.61 -9.18
N VAL A 224 -27.17 -36.66 -8.52
CA VAL A 224 -26.45 -37.40 -7.48
C VAL A 224 -26.33 -38.86 -7.88
N VAL A 225 -25.11 -39.37 -7.96
CA VAL A 225 -24.82 -40.72 -8.44
C VAL A 225 -24.10 -41.51 -7.36
N GLY A 226 -24.73 -42.56 -6.87
CA GLY A 226 -24.15 -43.51 -5.93
C GLY A 226 -23.37 -44.60 -6.65
N VAL A 227 -22.12 -44.82 -6.23
CA VAL A 227 -21.28 -45.90 -6.73
C VAL A 227 -20.59 -46.62 -5.57
N LEU A 228 -20.18 -47.87 -5.82
CA LEU A 228 -19.33 -48.60 -4.88
C LEU A 228 -17.84 -48.26 -5.11
N PRO A 229 -16.95 -48.47 -4.13
CA PRO A 229 -15.54 -48.05 -4.22
C PRO A 229 -14.78 -48.58 -5.44
N GLN A 230 -15.09 -49.79 -5.90
CA GLN A 230 -14.44 -50.37 -7.08
C GLN A 230 -14.81 -49.65 -8.39
N ASP A 231 -16.03 -49.13 -8.49
CA ASP A 231 -16.55 -48.46 -9.69
C ASP A 231 -16.19 -46.95 -9.70
N ALA A 232 -15.58 -46.44 -8.62
CA ALA A 232 -15.12 -45.05 -8.51
C ALA A 232 -13.70 -44.81 -9.03
N ARG A 233 -12.89 -45.87 -9.20
CA ARG A 233 -11.45 -45.76 -9.56
C ARG A 233 -11.20 -45.15 -10.95
N GLU A 234 -12.19 -45.23 -11.82
CA GLU A 234 -12.12 -44.78 -13.23
C GLU A 234 -12.64 -43.35 -13.42
N LEU A 235 -13.12 -42.69 -12.35
CA LEU A 235 -13.75 -41.35 -12.40
C LEU A 235 -12.75 -40.18 -12.32
N GLY A 236 -11.48 -40.43 -12.64
CA GLY A 236 -10.40 -39.44 -12.54
C GLY A 236 -10.36 -38.49 -13.75
N ASP A 237 -10.80 -37.26 -13.50
CA ASP A 237 -10.62 -36.02 -14.26
C ASP A 237 -11.55 -35.74 -15.46
N ASP A 238 -12.25 -34.60 -15.32
CA ASP A 238 -13.19 -33.89 -16.20
C ASP A 238 -14.59 -34.50 -16.37
N GLY A 239 -15.46 -34.23 -15.39
CA GLY A 239 -16.92 -34.38 -15.54
C GLY A 239 -17.71 -34.68 -14.27
N PHE A 240 -17.05 -34.99 -13.14
CA PHE A 240 -17.71 -35.41 -11.89
C PHE A 240 -17.13 -34.72 -10.65
N ARG A 241 -17.97 -34.53 -9.62
CA ARG A 241 -17.56 -34.10 -8.27
C ARG A 241 -17.59 -35.31 -7.34
N VAL A 242 -16.45 -35.99 -7.17
CA VAL A 242 -16.38 -37.30 -6.51
C VAL A 242 -16.05 -37.18 -5.03
N HIS A 243 -16.89 -37.78 -4.18
CA HIS A 243 -16.74 -37.81 -2.72
C HIS A 243 -16.61 -39.25 -2.20
N THR A 244 -15.40 -39.62 -1.78
CA THR A 244 -15.11 -40.93 -1.20
C THR A 244 -15.33 -40.94 0.32
N CYS A 245 -16.57 -41.15 0.74
CA CYS A 245 -17.04 -41.00 2.11
C CYS A 245 -16.68 -42.17 3.06
N SER A 246 -15.90 -43.14 2.59
CA SER A 246 -15.38 -44.25 3.40
C SER A 246 -13.84 -44.35 3.42
N GLY A 247 -13.16 -43.34 2.86
CA GLY A 247 -11.71 -43.32 2.63
C GLY A 247 -10.98 -42.24 3.43
N SER A 248 -9.95 -41.64 2.84
CA SER A 248 -9.23 -40.51 3.43
C SER A 248 -10.10 -39.27 3.52
N ARG A 249 -9.87 -38.46 4.55
CA ARG A 249 -10.52 -37.16 4.73
C ARG A 249 -10.26 -36.26 3.50
N PRO A 250 -11.23 -35.46 3.03
CA PRO A 250 -11.01 -34.51 1.95
C PRO A 250 -9.88 -33.53 2.30
N PRO A 251 -8.98 -33.25 1.34
CA PRO A 251 -7.79 -32.42 1.59
C PRO A 251 -8.09 -30.92 1.72
N VAL A 252 -9.26 -30.46 1.27
CA VAL A 252 -9.61 -29.03 1.16
C VAL A 252 -10.65 -28.66 2.20
N VAL A 253 -10.43 -27.54 2.89
CA VAL A 253 -11.43 -26.85 3.71
C VAL A 253 -12.36 -26.09 2.76
N THR A 254 -13.66 -26.31 2.90
CA THR A 254 -14.67 -25.71 2.02
C THR A 254 -14.94 -24.26 2.44
N ASP A 255 -14.68 -23.29 1.57
CA ASP A 255 -15.03 -21.88 1.82
C ASP A 255 -16.50 -21.59 1.42
N ASP A 256 -17.44 -22.26 2.10
CA ASP A 256 -18.89 -22.13 1.85
C ASP A 256 -19.63 -22.11 3.18
N ALA A 257 -19.88 -20.90 3.69
CA ALA A 257 -20.48 -20.70 5.01
C ALA A 257 -21.85 -21.39 5.17
N TRP A 258 -22.63 -21.52 4.09
CA TRP A 258 -23.91 -22.24 4.14
C TRP A 258 -23.68 -23.73 4.36
N ALA A 259 -22.77 -24.34 3.58
CA ALA A 259 -22.48 -25.76 3.65
C ALA A 259 -21.79 -26.15 4.98
N GLU A 260 -20.90 -25.29 5.48
CA GLU A 260 -20.28 -25.47 6.79
C GLU A 260 -21.31 -25.38 7.92
N THR A 261 -22.22 -24.39 7.86
CA THR A 261 -23.32 -24.28 8.83
C THR A 261 -24.22 -25.52 8.79
N ALA A 262 -24.63 -25.98 7.60
CA ALA A 262 -25.45 -27.17 7.44
C ALA A 262 -24.76 -28.42 8.03
N ALA A 263 -23.45 -28.57 7.80
CA ALA A 263 -22.66 -29.64 8.40
C ALA A 263 -22.64 -29.57 9.94
N ARG A 264 -22.54 -28.37 10.53
CA ARG A 264 -22.56 -28.15 11.98
C ARG A 264 -23.91 -28.48 12.61
N ILE A 265 -25.01 -28.09 11.97
CA ILE A 265 -26.37 -28.42 12.39
C ILE A 265 -26.56 -29.93 12.44
N TRP A 266 -26.14 -30.63 11.38
CA TRP A 266 -26.21 -32.09 11.31
C TRP A 266 -25.33 -32.80 12.33
N ARG A 267 -24.08 -32.34 12.52
CA ARG A 267 -23.17 -32.86 13.54
C ARG A 267 -23.75 -32.71 14.95
N SER A 268 -24.55 -31.67 15.17
CA SER A 268 -25.22 -31.41 16.46
C SER A 268 -26.54 -32.19 16.63
N ARG A 269 -26.93 -33.00 15.64
CA ARG A 269 -28.19 -33.76 15.61
C ARG A 269 -29.45 -32.89 15.73
N ALA A 270 -29.41 -31.69 15.16
CA ALA A 270 -30.50 -30.70 15.26
C ALA A 270 -31.15 -30.36 13.90
N PRO A 271 -31.65 -31.36 13.12
CA PRO A 271 -32.19 -31.10 11.78
C PRO A 271 -33.45 -30.22 11.76
N GLU A 272 -34.16 -30.09 12.87
CA GLU A 272 -35.31 -29.21 13.04
C GLU A 272 -34.95 -27.73 12.77
N LEU A 273 -33.68 -27.34 12.96
CA LEU A 273 -33.20 -25.99 12.75
C LEU A 273 -33.25 -25.56 11.27
N PHE A 274 -33.20 -26.49 10.30
CA PHE A 274 -33.36 -26.15 8.88
C PHE A 274 -34.76 -25.62 8.57
N ARG A 275 -35.79 -26.19 9.22
CA ARG A 275 -37.17 -25.71 9.08
C ARG A 275 -37.32 -24.31 9.68
N GLU A 276 -36.76 -24.08 10.87
CA GLU A 276 -36.79 -22.75 11.49
C GLU A 276 -36.03 -21.71 10.66
N ALA A 277 -34.89 -22.09 10.07
CA ALA A 277 -34.14 -21.21 9.16
C ALA A 277 -34.93 -20.88 7.89
N SER A 278 -35.74 -21.81 7.37
CA SER A 278 -36.58 -21.58 6.18
C SER A 278 -37.75 -20.61 6.42
N GLU A 279 -38.11 -20.36 7.69
CA GLU A 279 -39.14 -19.38 8.06
C GLU A 279 -38.59 -17.94 8.06
N LEU A 280 -37.26 -17.78 8.06
CA LEU A 280 -36.60 -16.47 8.00
C LEU A 280 -36.47 -16.00 6.54
N PRO A 281 -36.52 -14.67 6.29
CA PRO A 281 -36.39 -14.13 4.95
C PRO A 281 -34.96 -14.30 4.41
N GLY A 282 -34.83 -14.82 3.18
CA GLY A 282 -33.54 -14.94 2.51
C GLY A 282 -33.67 -15.60 1.15
N GLU A 283 -32.66 -15.38 0.30
CA GLU A 283 -32.51 -16.12 -0.94
C GLU A 283 -32.21 -17.60 -0.65
N PRO A 284 -32.52 -18.53 -1.58
CA PRO A 284 -32.08 -19.91 -1.49
C PRO A 284 -30.58 -19.98 -1.21
N PHE A 285 -30.16 -20.86 -0.30
CA PHE A 285 -28.76 -21.05 0.11
C PHE A 285 -28.08 -19.85 0.77
N ALA A 286 -28.82 -18.82 1.19
CA ALA A 286 -28.25 -17.78 2.05
C ALA A 286 -27.68 -18.39 3.34
N ALA A 287 -26.41 -18.11 3.65
CA ALA A 287 -25.74 -18.64 4.83
C ALA A 287 -26.26 -18.02 6.15
N GLY A 288 -26.77 -16.78 6.10
CA GLY A 288 -27.23 -16.03 7.26
C GLY A 288 -28.33 -16.71 8.08
N PRO A 289 -29.50 -17.04 7.50
CA PRO A 289 -30.60 -17.67 8.23
C PRO A 289 -30.22 -18.95 9.01
N PRO A 290 -29.60 -19.98 8.40
CA PRO A 290 -29.20 -21.16 9.15
C PRO A 290 -28.11 -20.86 10.18
N ALA A 291 -27.20 -19.91 9.92
CA ALA A 291 -26.14 -19.56 10.87
C ALA A 291 -26.71 -18.84 12.11
N VAL A 292 -27.67 -17.92 11.93
CA VAL A 292 -28.39 -17.27 13.04
C VAL A 292 -29.12 -18.29 13.89
N ILE A 293 -29.91 -19.18 13.28
CA ILE A 293 -30.66 -20.20 14.03
C ILE A 293 -29.71 -21.16 14.76
N ALA A 294 -28.61 -21.57 14.13
CA ALA A 294 -27.60 -22.43 14.75
C ALA A 294 -26.94 -21.75 15.96
N LEU A 295 -26.55 -20.48 15.85
CA LEU A 295 -25.97 -19.71 16.96
C LEU A 295 -26.96 -19.53 18.11
N CYS A 296 -28.22 -19.19 17.82
CA CYS A 296 -29.28 -19.07 18.83
C CYS A 296 -29.57 -20.41 19.54
N ALA A 297 -29.34 -21.54 18.85
CA ALA A 297 -29.43 -22.88 19.43
C ALA A 297 -28.17 -23.33 20.20
N GLY A 298 -27.14 -22.48 20.28
CA GLY A 298 -25.89 -22.77 20.99
C GLY A 298 -24.90 -23.65 20.21
N ILE A 299 -25.03 -23.75 18.89
CA ILE A 299 -24.10 -24.49 18.04
C ILE A 299 -22.90 -23.60 17.73
N ALA A 300 -21.69 -24.06 18.10
CA ALA A 300 -20.46 -23.35 17.79
C ALA A 300 -20.14 -23.38 16.28
N LEU A 301 -20.02 -22.20 15.68
CA LEU A 301 -19.70 -21.99 14.27
C LEU A 301 -18.30 -21.37 14.08
N GLY A 302 -17.74 -21.47 12.86
CA GLY A 302 -16.49 -20.80 12.48
C GLY A 302 -16.66 -19.30 12.18
N PRO A 303 -15.56 -18.61 11.84
CA PRO A 303 -15.58 -17.16 11.60
C PRO A 303 -16.43 -16.75 10.39
N ASN A 304 -16.41 -17.52 9.31
CA ASN A 304 -17.17 -17.22 8.09
C ASN A 304 -18.69 -17.31 8.34
N GLU A 305 -19.13 -18.33 9.08
CA GLU A 305 -20.54 -18.50 9.40
C GLU A 305 -21.03 -17.46 10.43
N ARG A 306 -20.17 -17.07 11.40
CA ARG A 306 -20.47 -15.97 12.34
C ARG A 306 -20.58 -14.63 11.61
N ALA A 307 -19.68 -14.35 10.66
CA ALA A 307 -19.74 -13.17 9.82
C ALA A 307 -21.05 -13.15 9.00
N ALA A 308 -21.42 -14.27 8.37
CA ALA A 308 -22.66 -14.39 7.61
C ALA A 308 -23.92 -14.17 8.47
N ALA A 309 -23.94 -14.67 9.71
CA ALA A 309 -25.04 -14.43 10.65
C ALA A 309 -25.16 -12.94 11.04
N ALA A 310 -24.02 -12.30 11.33
CA ALA A 310 -23.98 -10.88 11.68
C ALA A 310 -24.42 -9.99 10.52
N ASP A 311 -23.90 -10.23 9.31
CA ASP A 311 -24.23 -9.46 8.11
C ASP A 311 -25.69 -9.58 7.70
N TRP A 312 -26.22 -10.80 7.66
CA TRP A 312 -27.63 -11.00 7.32
C TRP A 312 -28.56 -10.28 8.30
N THR A 313 -28.22 -10.29 9.59
CA THR A 313 -28.98 -9.60 10.63
C THR A 313 -28.83 -8.08 10.53
N ALA A 314 -27.64 -7.58 10.18
CA ALA A 314 -27.38 -6.16 9.97
C ALA A 314 -28.23 -5.59 8.83
N GLU A 315 -28.36 -6.32 7.72
CA GLU A 315 -29.21 -5.96 6.59
C GLU A 315 -30.71 -6.01 6.93
N ARG A 316 -31.11 -6.85 7.90
CA ARG A 316 -32.51 -7.14 8.25
C ARG A 316 -32.75 -7.04 9.76
N PRO A 317 -32.59 -5.85 10.37
CA PRO A 317 -32.63 -5.67 11.83
C PRO A 317 -33.98 -6.02 12.47
N TYR A 318 -35.06 -6.11 11.69
CA TYR A 318 -36.41 -6.46 12.15
C TYR A 318 -36.82 -7.92 11.83
N ALA A 319 -35.93 -8.72 11.23
CA ALA A 319 -36.25 -10.12 10.91
C ALA A 319 -36.23 -11.03 12.15
N LEU A 320 -35.61 -10.59 13.25
CA LEU A 320 -35.55 -11.30 14.52
C LEU A 320 -36.36 -10.56 15.58
N ASP A 321 -37.01 -11.31 16.46
CA ASP A 321 -37.56 -10.74 17.69
C ASP A 321 -36.47 -10.40 18.70
N ALA A 322 -36.80 -9.59 19.70
CA ALA A 322 -35.85 -9.12 20.71
C ALA A 322 -35.19 -10.26 21.53
N GLY A 323 -35.83 -11.43 21.64
CA GLY A 323 -35.27 -12.60 22.32
C GLY A 323 -34.17 -13.23 21.48
N ARG A 324 -34.46 -13.50 20.20
CA ARG A 324 -33.51 -14.06 19.23
C ARG A 324 -32.34 -13.11 18.95
N THR A 325 -32.58 -11.80 18.85
CA THR A 325 -31.49 -10.82 18.71
C THR A 325 -30.53 -10.89 19.90
N ARG A 326 -31.04 -11.03 21.13
CA ARG A 326 -30.19 -11.17 22.32
C ARG A 326 -29.37 -12.46 22.29
N GLN A 327 -29.99 -13.60 21.98
CA GLN A 327 -29.31 -14.89 21.88
C GLN A 327 -28.20 -14.87 20.82
N LEU A 328 -28.46 -14.25 19.66
CA LEU A 328 -27.44 -14.08 18.63
C LEU A 328 -26.26 -13.25 19.12
N VAL A 329 -26.51 -12.11 19.78
CA VAL A 329 -25.43 -11.28 20.32
C VAL A 329 -24.62 -12.02 21.38
N GLU A 330 -25.29 -12.71 22.31
CA GLU A 330 -24.62 -13.53 23.33
C GLU A 330 -23.71 -14.59 22.67
N ALA A 331 -24.19 -15.27 21.61
CA ALA A 331 -23.40 -16.26 20.90
C ALA A 331 -22.21 -15.65 20.13
N LEU A 332 -22.38 -14.49 19.49
CA LEU A 332 -21.31 -13.81 18.77
C LEU A 332 -20.23 -13.23 19.70
N THR A 333 -20.60 -12.86 20.93
CA THR A 333 -19.74 -12.20 21.92
C THR A 333 -19.22 -13.13 23.00
N ALA A 334 -19.48 -14.44 22.88
CA ALA A 334 -19.00 -15.44 23.81
C ALA A 334 -17.46 -15.42 23.95
N PRO A 335 -16.92 -15.46 25.19
CA PRO A 335 -15.49 -15.33 25.45
C PRO A 335 -14.67 -16.55 25.01
N GLU A 336 -15.28 -17.72 24.83
CA GLU A 336 -14.61 -18.97 24.42
C GLU A 336 -14.33 -19.04 22.91
N VAL A 337 -14.63 -17.98 22.16
CA VAL A 337 -14.44 -17.92 20.70
C VAL A 337 -13.02 -17.47 20.36
N ASP A 338 -12.17 -18.45 20.05
CA ASP A 338 -10.81 -18.22 19.53
C ASP A 338 -10.80 -18.03 18.00
N GLY A 339 -9.75 -17.37 17.48
CA GLY A 339 -9.47 -17.30 16.04
C GLY A 339 -10.41 -16.40 15.23
N ARG A 340 -10.86 -15.29 15.82
CA ARG A 340 -11.67 -14.26 15.12
C ARG A 340 -10.87 -13.61 13.99
N THR A 341 -11.56 -13.23 12.92
CA THR A 341 -10.96 -12.65 11.70
C THR A 341 -11.46 -11.23 11.47
N GLY A 342 -10.72 -10.42 10.71
CA GLY A 342 -11.14 -9.06 10.33
C GLY A 342 -12.55 -8.99 9.73
N PRO A 343 -12.89 -9.82 8.73
CA PRO A 343 -14.24 -9.85 8.16
C PRO A 343 -15.36 -10.13 9.17
N GLU A 344 -15.08 -10.94 10.21
CA GLU A 344 -16.03 -11.17 11.31
C GLU A 344 -16.28 -9.90 12.11
N PHE A 345 -15.22 -9.15 12.46
CA PHE A 345 -15.38 -7.90 13.17
C PHE A 345 -16.07 -6.82 12.33
N ASP A 346 -15.79 -6.74 11.03
CA ASP A 346 -16.48 -5.81 10.13
C ASP A 346 -17.99 -6.10 10.06
N ALA A 347 -18.36 -7.38 9.95
CA ALA A 347 -19.76 -7.81 9.97
C ALA A 347 -20.44 -7.48 11.32
N VAL A 348 -19.72 -7.67 12.43
CA VAL A 348 -20.23 -7.30 13.75
C VAL A 348 -20.34 -5.78 13.92
N GLY A 349 -19.42 -5.00 13.34
CA GLY A 349 -19.51 -3.53 13.29
C GLY A 349 -20.80 -3.07 12.59
N ARG A 350 -21.10 -3.67 11.43
CA ARG A 350 -22.36 -3.42 10.69
C ARG A 350 -23.58 -3.82 11.51
N LEU A 351 -23.54 -4.98 12.16
CA LEU A 351 -24.63 -5.44 13.05
C LEU A 351 -24.85 -4.47 14.20
N PHE A 352 -23.77 -4.05 14.88
CA PHE A 352 -23.84 -3.06 15.94
C PHE A 352 -24.48 -1.77 15.44
N GLY A 353 -24.02 -1.22 14.32
CA GLY A 353 -24.59 0.00 13.72
C GLY A 353 -26.06 -0.15 13.32
N ALA A 354 -26.48 -1.34 12.89
CA ALA A 354 -27.88 -1.63 12.57
C ALA A 354 -28.77 -1.76 13.82
N LEU A 355 -28.22 -2.16 14.96
CA LEU A 355 -28.94 -2.30 16.23
C LEU A 355 -28.87 -1.04 17.11
N ASP A 356 -27.86 -0.19 16.91
CA ASP A 356 -27.65 1.04 17.68
C ASP A 356 -28.87 1.96 17.57
N GLY A 357 -29.37 2.42 18.72
CA GLY A 357 -30.62 3.18 18.82
C GLY A 357 -31.91 2.40 18.51
N ARG A 358 -31.85 1.12 18.12
CA ARG A 358 -33.01 0.25 17.82
C ARG A 358 -33.22 -0.87 18.84
N ALA A 359 -32.15 -1.36 19.46
CA ALA A 359 -32.19 -2.36 20.51
C ALA A 359 -31.78 -1.75 21.87
N PRO A 360 -32.18 -2.35 23.01
CA PRO A 360 -31.70 -1.93 24.33
C PRO A 360 -30.18 -1.98 24.44
N VAL A 361 -29.58 -1.05 25.17
CA VAL A 361 -28.12 -0.98 25.40
C VAL A 361 -27.59 -2.28 26.00
N SER A 362 -28.34 -2.95 26.88
CA SER A 362 -27.97 -4.26 27.44
C SER A 362 -27.77 -5.34 26.36
N THR A 363 -28.39 -5.20 25.18
CA THR A 363 -28.23 -6.12 24.05
C THR A 363 -27.05 -5.72 23.17
N THR A 364 -26.78 -4.43 22.97
CA THR A 364 -25.70 -3.98 22.07
C THR A 364 -24.34 -3.79 22.76
N ALA A 365 -24.32 -3.63 24.08
CA ALA A 365 -23.10 -3.42 24.87
C ALA A 365 -22.04 -4.52 24.70
N PRO A 366 -22.39 -5.82 24.64
CA PRO A 366 -21.40 -6.87 24.39
C PRO A 366 -20.69 -6.74 23.03
N LEU A 367 -21.41 -6.33 21.97
CA LEU A 367 -20.82 -6.08 20.65
C LEU A 367 -19.88 -4.88 20.70
N ALA A 368 -20.29 -3.80 21.37
CA ALA A 368 -19.47 -2.60 21.54
C ALA A 368 -18.18 -2.91 22.32
N ALA A 369 -18.27 -3.70 23.40
CA ALA A 369 -17.14 -4.16 24.19
C ALA A 369 -16.15 -4.96 23.34
N MET A 370 -16.66 -5.88 22.51
CA MET A 370 -15.86 -6.72 21.64
C MET A 370 -15.10 -5.92 20.58
N LEU A 371 -15.77 -4.99 19.88
CA LEU A 371 -15.16 -4.12 18.87
C LEU A 371 -14.08 -3.20 19.46
N VAL A 372 -14.33 -2.64 20.63
CA VAL A 372 -13.35 -1.77 21.31
C VAL A 372 -12.17 -2.56 21.86
N THR A 373 -12.41 -3.76 22.40
CA THR A 373 -11.32 -4.64 22.86
C THR A 373 -10.39 -5.00 21.71
N GLU A 374 -10.94 -5.33 20.55
CA GLU A 374 -10.16 -5.61 19.35
C GLU A 374 -9.40 -4.35 18.88
N ALA A 375 -10.03 -3.18 18.88
CA ALA A 375 -9.38 -1.92 18.57
C ALA A 375 -8.22 -1.60 19.53
N VAL A 376 -8.31 -1.99 20.80
CA VAL A 376 -7.24 -1.83 21.82
C VAL A 376 -6.17 -2.90 21.69
N ARG A 377 -6.43 -4.10 21.16
CA ARG A 377 -5.43 -5.18 21.07
C ARG A 377 -4.78 -5.34 19.70
N GLY A 378 -5.30 -4.69 18.68
CA GLY A 378 -4.56 -4.41 17.44
C GLY A 378 -4.57 -5.53 16.40
N GLY A 379 -5.63 -6.34 16.30
CA GLY A 379 -5.75 -7.35 15.24
C GLY A 379 -6.27 -6.82 13.90
N ASN A 380 -6.98 -5.67 13.87
CA ASN A 380 -7.49 -5.05 12.63
C ASN A 380 -7.42 -3.52 12.66
N GLY A 381 -6.65 -2.93 11.74
CA GLY A 381 -6.35 -1.49 11.70
C GLY A 381 -7.48 -0.56 11.19
N SER A 382 -8.63 -1.11 10.77
CA SER A 382 -9.71 -0.36 10.13
C SER A 382 -11.10 -0.64 10.72
N LEU A 383 -11.18 -0.77 12.05
CA LEU A 383 -12.47 -0.98 12.73
C LEU A 383 -13.24 0.32 12.85
N GLU A 384 -14.46 0.35 12.30
CA GLU A 384 -15.45 1.37 12.65
C GLU A 384 -15.79 1.25 14.14
N LEU A 385 -15.47 2.30 14.90
CA LEU A 385 -15.71 2.33 16.33
C LEU A 385 -17.19 2.64 16.62
N PRO A 386 -17.78 2.00 17.65
CA PRO A 386 -19.11 2.36 18.15
C PRO A 386 -19.16 3.84 18.57
N ARG A 387 -20.36 4.45 18.56
CA ARG A 387 -20.55 5.82 19.05
C ARG A 387 -20.43 5.89 20.57
N ARG A 388 -20.05 7.06 21.11
CA ARG A 388 -19.92 7.29 22.57
C ARG A 388 -21.16 6.90 23.38
N ALA A 389 -22.37 7.05 22.80
CA ALA A 389 -23.62 6.66 23.45
C ALA A 389 -23.65 5.18 23.89
N ALA A 390 -22.93 4.29 23.18
CA ALA A 390 -22.86 2.86 23.49
C ALA A 390 -22.14 2.54 24.81
N PHE A 391 -21.36 3.48 25.33
CA PHE A 391 -20.59 3.33 26.58
C PHE A 391 -21.17 4.20 27.71
N THR A 392 -22.38 4.72 27.54
CA THR A 392 -23.07 5.45 28.62
C THR A 392 -23.73 4.44 29.55
N GLY A 393 -23.27 4.36 30.80
CA GLY A 393 -23.81 3.44 31.82
C GLY A 393 -22.77 2.48 32.41
N PRO A 394 -23.21 1.58 33.32
CA PRO A 394 -22.31 0.70 34.09
C PRO A 394 -21.52 -0.28 33.22
N GLU A 395 -22.08 -0.71 32.08
CA GLU A 395 -21.38 -1.57 31.12
C GLU A 395 -20.18 -0.84 30.49
N GLY A 396 -20.34 0.43 30.13
CA GLY A 396 -19.26 1.26 29.60
C GLY A 396 -18.16 1.54 30.62
N GLU A 397 -18.53 1.82 31.88
CA GLU A 397 -17.58 2.00 32.99
C GLU A 397 -16.74 0.74 33.24
N THR A 398 -17.34 -0.45 33.10
CA THR A 398 -16.64 -1.73 33.26
C THR A 398 -15.60 -1.94 32.15
N ILE A 399 -15.94 -1.60 30.91
CA ILE A 399 -15.02 -1.66 29.76
C ILE A 399 -13.88 -0.67 29.94
N ALA A 400 -14.19 0.57 30.33
CA ALA A 400 -13.19 1.61 30.60
C ALA A 400 -12.22 1.21 31.72
N THR A 401 -12.73 0.61 32.81
CA THR A 401 -11.90 0.11 33.92
C THR A 401 -10.96 -1.01 33.48
N THR A 402 -11.42 -1.87 32.57
CA THR A 402 -10.65 -3.02 32.08
C THR A 402 -9.59 -2.59 31.06
N LEU A 403 -9.96 -1.80 30.05
CA LEU A 403 -9.09 -1.43 28.93
C LEU A 403 -8.28 -0.15 29.18
N GLY A 404 -8.70 0.72 30.10
CA GLY A 404 -8.00 1.97 30.41
C GLY A 404 -6.52 1.78 30.73
N PRO A 405 -6.14 0.86 31.63
CA PRO A 405 -4.73 0.56 31.91
C PRO A 405 -3.96 0.04 30.69
N GLU A 406 -4.57 -0.80 29.83
CA GLU A 406 -3.95 -1.30 28.59
C GLU A 406 -3.69 -0.13 27.61
N ILE A 407 -4.67 0.76 27.42
CA ILE A 407 -4.58 1.95 26.56
C ILE A 407 -3.45 2.89 27.05
N LEU A 408 -3.43 3.21 28.33
CA LEU A 408 -2.41 4.08 28.93
C LEU A 408 -1.02 3.46 28.82
N ALA A 409 -0.90 2.15 29.07
CA ALA A 409 0.35 1.42 28.92
C ALA A 409 0.87 1.45 27.49
N GLU A 410 0.02 1.16 26.49
CA GLU A 410 0.42 1.20 25.07
C GLU A 410 0.78 2.62 24.61
N LEU A 411 -0.05 3.62 24.95
CA LEU A 411 0.25 5.02 24.64
C LEU A 411 1.56 5.46 25.30
N SER A 412 1.93 4.92 26.47
CA SER A 412 3.23 5.17 27.08
C SER A 412 4.37 4.40 26.38
N ALA A 413 4.17 3.12 26.06
CA ALA A 413 5.18 2.15 25.64
C ALA A 413 5.49 2.15 24.14
N ALA A 414 4.71 2.81 23.29
CA ALA A 414 4.91 2.96 21.84
C ALA A 414 6.23 3.64 21.40
N GLY A 415 7.28 3.60 22.24
CA GLY A 415 8.62 4.16 22.01
C GLY A 415 9.78 3.17 22.07
N THR A 416 9.57 1.85 22.11
CA THR A 416 10.68 0.87 22.09
C THR A 416 10.92 0.19 20.75
N GLY A 417 10.13 0.50 19.71
CA GLY A 417 10.29 -0.02 18.35
C GLY A 417 10.56 1.10 17.33
N THR A 418 11.31 0.77 16.27
CA THR A 418 11.51 1.62 15.09
C THR A 418 10.16 1.96 14.45
N GLY A 419 9.75 3.23 14.50
CA GLY A 419 8.54 3.75 13.85
C GLY A 419 7.24 3.32 14.54
N GLY A 420 6.75 4.12 15.49
CA GLY A 420 5.42 3.92 16.04
C GLY A 420 4.38 4.13 14.95
N ASP A 421 3.53 3.13 14.71
CA ASP A 421 2.43 3.18 13.75
C ASP A 421 1.49 4.37 14.09
N VAL A 422 1.40 5.33 13.17
CA VAL A 422 0.56 6.52 13.30
C VAL A 422 -0.90 6.10 13.43
N ALA A 423 -1.35 5.13 12.64
CA ALA A 423 -2.73 4.64 12.65
C ALA A 423 -3.07 4.06 14.03
N ARG A 424 -2.16 3.27 14.60
CA ARG A 424 -2.30 2.72 15.95
C ARG A 424 -2.45 3.79 17.03
N THR A 425 -1.59 4.81 17.01
CA THR A 425 -1.64 5.90 18.01
C THR A 425 -2.94 6.69 17.91
N VAL A 426 -3.38 7.02 16.69
CA VAL A 426 -4.65 7.71 16.43
C VAL A 426 -5.83 6.87 16.92
N GLN A 427 -5.83 5.56 16.64
CA GLN A 427 -6.88 4.65 17.08
C GLN A 427 -6.99 4.59 18.61
N LEU A 428 -5.85 4.47 19.32
CA LEU A 428 -5.84 4.45 20.78
C LEU A 428 -6.36 5.77 21.39
N LEU A 429 -6.03 6.93 20.81
CA LEU A 429 -6.57 8.22 21.27
C LEU A 429 -8.08 8.35 21.02
N ARG A 430 -8.61 7.79 19.91
CA ARG A 430 -10.06 7.72 19.67
C ARG A 430 -10.76 6.85 20.70
N VAL A 431 -10.21 5.65 20.97
CA VAL A 431 -10.76 4.74 21.99
C VAL A 431 -10.67 5.34 23.40
N ALA A 432 -9.57 6.01 23.74
CA ALA A 432 -9.43 6.67 25.04
C ALA A 432 -10.57 7.70 25.26
N ARG A 433 -10.88 8.50 24.24
CA ARG A 433 -11.99 9.46 24.30
C ARG A 433 -13.36 8.80 24.35
N LEU A 434 -13.54 7.70 23.62
CA LEU A 434 -14.77 6.92 23.62
C LEU A 434 -15.11 6.40 25.02
N LEU A 435 -14.09 5.89 25.72
CA LEU A 435 -14.19 5.32 27.07
C LEU A 435 -13.97 6.34 28.20
N ASP A 436 -13.79 7.61 27.87
CA ASP A 436 -13.50 8.71 28.82
C ASP A 436 -12.24 8.46 29.69
N VAL A 437 -11.24 7.79 29.12
CA VAL A 437 -9.93 7.56 29.74
C VAL A 437 -9.13 8.86 29.71
N ASP A 438 -8.72 9.35 30.88
CA ASP A 438 -7.91 10.56 30.99
C ASP A 438 -6.48 10.33 30.46
N CYS A 439 -6.12 11.04 29.39
CA CYS A 439 -4.80 11.02 28.79
C CYS A 439 -4.04 12.35 28.95
N ALA A 440 -4.52 13.29 29.77
CA ALA A 440 -3.97 14.64 29.86
C ALA A 440 -2.46 14.67 30.19
N GLU A 441 -2.01 13.82 31.11
CA GLU A 441 -0.59 13.74 31.49
C GLU A 441 0.30 13.09 30.41
N LEU A 442 -0.25 12.17 29.62
CA LEU A 442 0.47 11.47 28.55
C LEU A 442 0.51 12.26 27.24
N LEU A 443 -0.49 13.11 27.00
CA LEU A 443 -0.70 13.80 25.73
C LEU A 443 0.54 14.54 25.22
N PRO A 444 1.29 15.32 26.04
CA PRO A 444 2.52 15.99 25.56
C PRO A 444 3.57 15.01 25.01
N THR A 445 3.71 13.84 25.65
CA THR A 445 4.69 12.81 25.25
C THR A 445 4.21 12.02 24.03
N VAL A 446 2.91 11.72 23.94
CA VAL A 446 2.29 11.09 22.76
C VAL A 446 2.46 12.01 21.54
N VAL A 447 2.08 13.28 21.67
CA VAL A 447 2.15 14.26 20.57
C VAL A 447 3.58 14.54 20.13
N ARG A 448 4.54 14.63 21.07
CA ARG A 448 5.97 14.80 20.74
C ARG A 448 6.52 13.66 19.87
N ARG A 449 5.91 12.47 19.92
CA ARG A 449 6.27 11.31 19.08
C ARG A 449 5.44 11.26 17.80
N LEU A 450 4.14 11.54 17.90
CA LEU A 450 3.22 11.52 16.77
C LEU A 450 3.59 12.58 15.72
N ALA A 451 3.95 13.80 16.13
CA ALA A 451 4.23 14.89 15.20
C ALA A 451 5.40 14.59 14.24
N PRO A 452 6.59 14.13 14.69
CA PRO A 452 7.64 13.69 13.77
C PRO A 452 7.24 12.47 12.93
N ALA A 453 6.51 11.50 13.49
CA ALA A 453 6.08 10.30 12.76
C ALA A 453 5.19 10.65 11.56
N LEU A 454 4.27 11.61 11.73
CA LEU A 454 3.43 12.14 10.64
C LEU A 454 4.23 12.75 9.49
N LEU A 455 5.41 13.32 9.77
CA LEU A 455 6.27 13.93 8.76
C LEU A 455 7.05 12.89 7.95
N THR A 456 7.34 11.72 8.54
CA THR A 456 8.09 10.63 7.90
C THR A 456 7.21 9.59 7.23
N ASP A 457 5.94 9.46 7.65
CA ASP A 457 5.05 8.41 7.15
C ASP A 457 4.53 8.74 5.73
N GLU A 458 4.86 7.87 4.78
CA GLU A 458 4.42 7.97 3.39
C GLU A 458 2.98 7.42 3.19
N GLY A 459 2.46 6.63 4.12
CA GLY A 459 1.13 6.02 4.13
C GLY A 459 -0.01 6.94 4.56
N SER A 460 0.16 8.27 4.44
CA SER A 460 -0.79 9.26 5.00
C SER A 460 -2.23 9.14 4.52
N GLN A 461 -2.48 8.49 3.38
CA GLN A 461 -3.84 8.30 2.86
C GLN A 461 -4.68 7.34 3.70
N GLU A 462 -4.06 6.37 4.40
CA GLU A 462 -4.78 5.35 5.15
C GLU A 462 -5.30 5.88 6.49
N PHE A 463 -4.54 6.74 7.19
CA PHE A 463 -4.92 7.27 8.49
C PHE A 463 -5.53 8.68 8.46
N ALA A 464 -5.43 9.42 7.34
CA ALA A 464 -5.84 10.83 7.28
C ALA A 464 -7.31 11.08 7.67
N PRO A 465 -8.31 10.32 7.19
CA PRO A 465 -9.71 10.54 7.60
C PRO A 465 -9.88 10.40 9.12
N THR A 466 -9.32 9.33 9.68
CA THR A 466 -9.38 9.00 11.11
C THR A 466 -8.66 10.05 11.97
N LEU A 467 -7.54 10.59 11.50
CA LEU A 467 -6.84 11.70 12.15
C LEU A 467 -7.68 12.98 12.12
N LEU A 468 -8.32 13.31 11.00
CA LEU A 468 -9.15 14.52 10.91
C LEU A 468 -10.38 14.44 11.81
N GLU A 469 -11.05 13.28 11.88
CA GLU A 469 -12.12 13.02 12.85
C GLU A 469 -11.64 13.21 14.29
N LEU A 470 -10.49 12.62 14.65
CA LEU A 470 -9.88 12.79 15.96
C LEU A 470 -9.65 14.26 16.31
N LEU A 471 -9.14 15.06 15.38
CA LEU A 471 -8.84 16.47 15.61
C LEU A 471 -10.09 17.35 15.66
N ASP A 472 -11.18 16.94 15.01
CA ASP A 472 -12.47 17.62 15.11
C ASP A 472 -13.12 17.37 16.48
N GLU A 473 -13.08 16.11 16.94
CA GLU A 473 -13.71 15.69 18.19
C GLU A 473 -12.91 16.04 19.45
N GLN A 474 -11.58 16.12 19.37
CA GLN A 474 -10.68 16.29 20.52
C GLN A 474 -9.85 17.57 20.45
N PHE A 475 -10.40 18.64 21.05
CA PHE A 475 -9.78 19.97 21.08
C PHE A 475 -8.34 19.97 21.65
N ASP A 476 -8.10 19.21 22.73
CA ASP A 476 -6.79 19.17 23.40
C ASP A 476 -5.73 18.48 22.55
N VAL A 477 -6.09 17.35 21.91
CA VAL A 477 -5.22 16.65 20.96
C VAL A 477 -4.88 17.55 19.78
N ARG A 478 -5.89 18.23 19.21
CA ARG A 478 -5.69 19.19 18.12
C ARG A 478 -4.74 20.31 18.51
N THR A 479 -4.98 20.95 19.66
CA THR A 479 -4.14 22.07 20.11
C THR A 479 -2.70 21.62 20.38
N ALA A 480 -2.52 20.48 21.03
CA ALA A 480 -1.20 19.93 21.32
C ALA A 480 -0.47 19.53 20.02
N LEU A 481 -1.13 18.84 19.10
CA LEU A 481 -0.54 18.37 17.85
C LEU A 481 -0.13 19.54 16.95
N LEU A 482 -1.01 20.51 16.75
CA LEU A 482 -0.69 21.70 15.97
C LEU A 482 0.47 22.49 16.60
N GLY A 483 0.46 22.67 17.93
CA GLY A 483 1.57 23.33 18.62
C GLY A 483 2.89 22.52 18.59
N ALA A 484 2.85 21.21 18.41
CA ALA A 484 4.06 20.39 18.21
C ALA A 484 4.58 20.49 16.78
N LEU A 485 3.71 20.42 15.77
CA LEU A 485 4.10 20.60 14.37
C LEU A 485 4.65 22.02 14.13
N ASP A 486 4.04 23.05 14.71
CA ASP A 486 4.52 24.43 14.62
C ASP A 486 5.91 24.62 15.23
N ARG A 487 6.24 23.89 16.31
CA ARG A 487 7.59 23.89 16.90
C ARG A 487 8.63 23.15 16.06
N ILE A 488 8.23 22.17 15.25
CA ILE A 488 9.13 21.40 14.37
C ILE A 488 9.38 22.13 13.04
N ALA A 489 8.39 22.90 12.57
CA ALA A 489 8.42 23.57 11.27
C ALA A 489 9.65 24.48 11.02
N PRO A 490 10.26 25.18 11.99
CA PRO A 490 11.51 25.91 11.76
C PRO A 490 12.70 25.02 11.40
N ASP A 491 12.72 23.77 11.87
CA ASP A 491 13.83 22.84 11.63
C ASP A 491 13.64 22.05 10.33
N ASP A 492 12.41 21.69 9.98
CA ASP A 492 12.08 20.99 8.72
C ASP A 492 10.77 21.53 8.10
N PRO A 493 10.80 22.74 7.52
CA PRO A 493 9.60 23.37 6.97
C PRO A 493 9.05 22.63 5.74
N GLY A 494 9.92 21.97 4.97
CA GLY A 494 9.55 21.26 3.75
C GLY A 494 8.81 19.95 4.03
N ALA A 495 9.15 19.23 5.11
CA ALA A 495 8.34 18.07 5.52
C ALA A 495 6.94 18.48 6.00
N VAL A 496 6.84 19.58 6.73
CA VAL A 496 5.56 20.10 7.22
C VAL A 496 4.68 20.58 6.07
N GLU A 497 5.24 21.29 5.08
CA GLU A 497 4.51 21.67 3.86
C GLU A 497 3.95 20.44 3.14
N ARG A 498 4.77 19.41 2.91
CA ARG A 498 4.33 18.14 2.28
C ARG A 498 3.26 17.41 3.09
N LEU A 499 3.27 17.50 4.42
CA LEU A 499 2.19 16.95 5.25
C LEU A 499 0.89 17.72 5.00
N LEU A 500 0.93 19.05 4.98
CA LEU A 500 -0.25 19.90 4.79
C LEU A 500 -0.85 19.80 3.38
N GLU A 501 -0.05 19.47 2.36
CA GLU A 501 -0.54 19.14 1.02
C GLU A 501 -1.34 17.82 0.99
N ARG A 502 -0.99 16.86 1.86
CA ARG A 502 -1.63 15.54 1.95
C ARG A 502 -2.81 15.52 2.91
N VAL A 503 -2.73 16.27 4.00
CA VAL A 503 -3.71 16.29 5.09
C VAL A 503 -4.08 17.74 5.41
N ALA A 504 -5.34 18.10 5.14
CA ALA A 504 -5.87 19.43 5.41
C ALA A 504 -6.15 19.63 6.91
N LEU A 505 -5.09 19.86 7.70
CA LEU A 505 -5.20 20.02 9.15
C LEU A 505 -6.07 21.24 9.53
N PRO A 506 -7.03 21.08 10.47
CA PRO A 506 -7.96 22.14 10.82
C PRO A 506 -7.34 23.10 11.85
N PHE A 507 -6.63 24.13 11.39
CA PHE A 507 -6.21 25.24 12.26
C PHE A 507 -6.87 26.56 11.82
N THR A 508 -7.26 27.37 12.80
CA THR A 508 -7.94 28.65 12.54
C THR A 508 -6.98 29.83 12.64
N GLY A 509 -7.35 30.95 12.00
CA GLY A 509 -6.61 32.21 12.09
C GLY A 509 -6.49 32.82 13.50
N SER A 510 -7.10 32.21 14.53
CA SER A 510 -7.03 32.68 15.91
C SER A 510 -5.84 32.13 16.71
N GLN A 511 -5.30 30.96 16.35
CA GLN A 511 -4.19 30.32 17.07
C GLN A 511 -2.84 30.90 16.63
N ALA A 512 -1.95 31.22 17.57
CA ALA A 512 -0.59 31.67 17.26
C ALA A 512 0.28 30.48 16.79
N LEU A 513 0.13 30.12 15.51
CA LEU A 513 0.85 29.04 14.83
C LEU A 513 1.56 29.63 13.59
N PRO A 514 2.56 30.51 13.81
CA PRO A 514 3.20 31.27 12.73
C PRO A 514 3.80 30.36 11.67
N HIS A 515 4.50 29.30 12.06
CA HIS A 515 5.26 28.47 11.14
C HIS A 515 4.35 27.55 10.33
N LEU A 516 3.29 26.99 10.94
CA LEU A 516 2.29 26.21 10.21
C LEU A 516 1.56 27.03 9.15
N ARG A 517 1.22 28.30 9.45
CA ARG A 517 0.61 29.21 8.48
C ARG A 517 1.53 29.48 7.30
N MET A 518 2.82 29.63 7.56
CA MET A 518 3.83 29.80 6.52
C MET A 518 3.92 28.56 5.63
N CYS A 519 3.98 27.36 6.22
CA CYS A 519 3.99 26.09 5.48
C CYS A 519 2.72 25.90 4.63
N ALA A 520 1.54 26.26 5.15
CA ALA A 520 0.30 26.17 4.39
C ALA A 520 0.21 27.18 3.23
N GLU A 521 0.78 28.38 3.38
CA GLU A 521 0.76 29.41 2.33
C GLU A 521 1.79 29.12 1.21
N ALA A 522 2.88 28.41 1.51
CA ALA A 522 4.03 28.29 0.62
C ALA A 522 3.71 27.70 -0.77
N GLY A 523 2.92 26.64 -0.84
CA GLY A 523 2.45 26.06 -2.12
C GLY A 523 1.63 27.07 -2.95
N GLY A 524 0.67 27.75 -2.32
CA GLY A 524 -0.18 28.75 -2.97
C GLY A 524 0.59 30.00 -3.42
N ALA A 525 1.58 30.43 -2.63
CA ALA A 525 2.47 31.53 -2.97
C ALA A 525 3.31 31.20 -4.22
N ARG A 526 3.92 30.00 -4.26
CA ARG A 526 4.71 29.53 -5.42
C ARG A 526 3.85 29.41 -6.67
N ALA A 527 2.64 28.86 -6.56
CA ALA A 527 1.70 28.74 -7.67
C ALA A 527 1.27 30.10 -8.25
N THR A 528 1.09 31.12 -7.40
CA THR A 528 0.63 32.45 -7.82
C THR A 528 1.76 33.31 -8.40
N LEU A 529 2.94 33.29 -7.77
CA LEU A 529 4.04 34.22 -8.04
C LEU A 529 5.12 33.62 -8.97
N GLY A 530 5.03 32.32 -9.27
CA GLY A 530 5.93 31.64 -10.18
C GLY A 530 7.38 31.62 -9.68
N GLY A 531 8.33 31.95 -10.56
CA GLY A 531 9.76 31.89 -10.27
C GLY A 531 10.32 33.03 -9.42
N ASP A 532 9.50 34.01 -9.01
CA ASP A 532 9.95 35.14 -8.18
C ASP A 532 10.07 34.73 -6.70
N ARG A 533 11.23 34.18 -6.34
CA ARG A 533 11.53 33.71 -4.98
C ARG A 533 11.44 34.83 -3.93
N ALA A 534 11.80 36.06 -4.27
CA ALA A 534 11.74 37.19 -3.34
C ALA A 534 10.27 37.56 -3.03
N ALA A 535 9.40 37.56 -4.03
CA ALA A 535 7.97 37.80 -3.82
C ALA A 535 7.32 36.65 -3.01
N VAL A 536 7.67 35.39 -3.30
CA VAL A 536 7.21 34.22 -2.55
C VAL A 536 7.62 34.34 -1.08
N TRP A 537 8.88 34.68 -0.81
CA TRP A 537 9.39 34.85 0.55
C TRP A 537 8.62 35.91 1.34
N HIS A 538 8.37 37.09 0.76
CA HIS A 538 7.58 38.14 1.43
C HIS A 538 6.14 37.70 1.73
N ARG A 539 5.53 36.93 0.81
CA ARG A 539 4.17 36.43 0.97
C ARG A 539 4.09 35.38 2.09
N VAL A 540 5.01 34.42 2.11
CA VAL A 540 5.12 33.40 3.16
C VAL A 540 5.40 34.05 4.51
N LEU A 541 6.35 34.99 4.58
CA LEU A 541 6.66 35.69 5.82
C LEU A 541 5.44 36.47 6.37
N ARG A 542 4.66 37.09 5.50
CA ARG A 542 3.42 37.79 5.89
C ARG A 542 2.39 36.82 6.46
N ALA A 543 2.32 35.59 5.96
CA ALA A 543 1.37 34.57 6.45
C ALA A 543 1.62 34.16 7.90
N ALA A 544 2.85 34.32 8.41
CA ALA A 544 3.16 34.10 9.82
C ALA A 544 2.27 34.94 10.76
N GLY A 545 1.86 36.14 10.31
CA GLY A 545 1.11 37.09 11.12
C GLY A 545 1.90 37.67 12.29
N MET A 546 3.21 37.39 12.35
CA MET A 546 4.14 37.89 13.37
C MET A 546 5.36 38.52 12.70
N SER A 547 5.92 39.52 13.38
CA SER A 547 7.13 40.18 12.92
C SER A 547 8.36 39.32 13.21
N PRO A 548 9.38 39.27 12.31
CA PRO A 548 10.69 38.68 12.58
C PRO A 548 11.44 39.23 13.80
N PHE A 549 11.01 40.39 14.32
CA PHE A 549 11.53 40.95 15.57
C PHE A 549 10.92 40.27 16.81
N ALA A 550 9.65 39.86 16.73
CA ALA A 550 8.94 39.23 17.83
C ALA A 550 9.14 37.71 17.85
N GLU A 551 9.21 37.08 16.67
CA GLU A 551 9.50 35.66 16.50
C GLU A 551 10.56 35.50 15.40
N PRO A 552 11.87 35.47 15.75
CA PRO A 552 12.93 35.38 14.75
C PRO A 552 12.91 34.09 13.91
N LEU A 553 12.42 32.96 14.45
CA LEU A 553 12.45 31.68 13.74
C LEU A 553 11.60 31.68 12.47
N VAL A 554 10.67 32.62 12.30
CA VAL A 554 9.92 32.78 11.03
C VAL A 554 10.87 33.01 9.85
N LEU A 555 12.01 33.68 10.07
CA LEU A 555 13.02 33.86 9.02
C LEU A 555 13.58 32.50 8.57
N ARG A 556 13.85 31.60 9.53
CA ARG A 556 14.37 30.26 9.24
C ARG A 556 13.36 29.44 8.45
N THR A 557 12.10 29.45 8.89
CA THR A 557 11.00 28.77 8.18
C THR A 557 10.85 29.32 6.76
N ALA A 558 10.81 30.65 6.58
CA ALA A 558 10.65 31.26 5.27
C ALA A 558 11.82 30.93 4.33
N VAL A 559 13.06 30.94 4.83
CA VAL A 559 14.24 30.58 4.05
C VAL A 559 14.18 29.12 3.63
N GLY A 560 13.84 28.20 4.54
CA GLY A 560 13.72 26.78 4.24
C GLY A 560 12.62 26.46 3.22
N LEU A 561 11.48 27.15 3.26
CA LEU A 561 10.37 26.96 2.30
C LEU A 561 10.72 27.45 0.88
N VAL A 562 11.47 28.54 0.77
CA VAL A 562 11.72 29.21 -0.53
C VAL A 562 12.97 28.67 -1.22
N TRP A 563 14.04 28.46 -0.45
CA TRP A 563 15.34 28.09 -1.00
C TRP A 563 15.75 26.64 -0.69
N GLY A 564 15.21 26.02 0.37
CA GLY A 564 15.58 24.66 0.77
C GLY A 564 17.09 24.52 0.94
N ASP A 565 17.70 23.59 0.20
CA ASP A 565 19.15 23.35 0.20
C ASP A 565 19.93 24.28 -0.76
N ARG A 566 19.26 25.16 -1.51
CA ARG A 566 19.91 26.07 -2.47
C ARG A 566 20.27 27.38 -1.79
N ALA A 567 21.42 27.97 -2.14
CA ALA A 567 21.74 29.31 -1.68
C ALA A 567 20.91 30.39 -2.44
N PRO A 568 20.50 31.49 -1.77
CA PRO A 568 19.98 32.67 -2.44
C PRO A 568 21.05 33.35 -3.30
N THR A 569 20.63 34.15 -4.27
CA THR A 569 21.57 35.05 -4.96
C THR A 569 22.01 36.19 -4.04
N VAL A 570 23.09 36.91 -4.37
CA VAL A 570 23.53 38.07 -3.59
C VAL A 570 22.42 39.12 -3.47
N GLY A 571 21.70 39.41 -4.56
CA GLY A 571 20.56 40.33 -4.54
C GLY A 571 19.42 39.87 -3.63
N GLU A 572 19.06 38.58 -3.70
CA GLU A 572 18.04 37.98 -2.80
C GLU A 572 18.50 38.02 -1.33
N ALA A 573 19.76 37.72 -1.06
CA ALA A 573 20.32 37.74 0.29
C ALA A 573 20.40 39.15 0.89
N ARG A 574 20.64 40.18 0.07
CA ARG A 574 20.53 41.58 0.53
C ARG A 574 19.10 41.93 0.93
N LEU A 575 18.10 41.54 0.13
CA LEU A 575 16.69 41.72 0.49
C LEU A 575 16.33 41.00 1.80
N LEU A 576 16.88 39.80 2.03
CA LEU A 576 16.71 39.09 3.29
C LEU A 576 17.31 39.87 4.46
N LEU A 577 18.55 40.35 4.33
CA LEU A 577 19.22 41.13 5.37
C LEU A 577 18.50 42.45 5.68
N ASP A 578 17.95 43.13 4.67
CA ASP A 578 17.26 44.40 4.84
C ASP A 578 15.90 44.25 5.53
N ALA A 579 15.31 43.05 5.49
CA ALA A 579 13.98 42.80 6.02
C ALA A 579 13.94 42.54 7.54
N ALA A 580 15.08 42.30 8.18
CA ALA A 580 15.18 42.11 9.62
C ALA A 580 16.52 42.58 10.19
N THR A 581 16.62 42.73 11.51
CA THR A 581 17.90 43.09 12.15
C THR A 581 18.88 41.93 12.14
N SER A 582 20.19 42.23 12.19
CA SER A 582 21.25 41.22 12.35
C SER A 582 21.01 40.30 13.56
N ASP A 583 20.44 40.81 14.66
CA ASP A 583 20.09 40.00 15.83
C ASP A 583 18.98 38.97 15.53
N SER A 584 17.99 39.32 14.71
CA SER A 584 16.95 38.38 14.26
C SER A 584 17.53 37.29 13.37
N HIS A 585 18.43 37.65 12.44
CA HIS A 585 19.13 36.67 11.60
C HIS A 585 20.05 35.75 12.42
N ARG A 586 20.68 36.27 13.48
CA ARG A 586 21.46 35.47 14.43
C ARG A 586 20.58 34.48 15.17
N ALA A 587 19.49 34.94 15.77
CA ALA A 587 18.54 34.08 16.49
C ALA A 587 17.90 33.03 15.59
N ALA A 588 17.62 33.37 14.33
CA ALA A 588 17.07 32.45 13.33
C ALA A 588 18.12 31.51 12.70
N GLY A 589 19.41 31.76 12.90
CA GLY A 589 20.49 31.02 12.22
C GLY A 589 20.56 31.24 10.70
N THR A 590 19.85 32.22 10.15
CA THR A 590 19.80 32.46 8.69
C THR A 590 21.01 33.22 8.14
N TRP A 591 21.90 33.71 9.01
CA TRP A 591 23.13 34.38 8.62
C TRP A 591 24.08 33.49 7.80
N SER A 592 24.08 32.17 8.03
CA SER A 592 24.90 31.22 7.25
C SER A 592 24.46 31.19 5.78
N CYS A 593 23.15 31.23 5.53
CA CYS A 593 22.58 31.32 4.20
C CYS A 593 22.99 32.61 3.46
N LEU A 594 23.12 33.73 4.19
CA LEU A 594 23.61 35.00 3.64
C LEU A 594 25.11 34.91 3.27
N VAL A 595 25.90 34.21 4.08
CA VAL A 595 27.32 33.94 3.82
C VAL A 595 27.48 33.05 2.60
N ASP A 596 26.70 31.96 2.51
CA ASP A 596 26.74 31.02 1.39
C ASP A 596 26.40 31.72 0.07
N ALA A 597 25.46 32.67 0.07
CA ALA A 597 25.14 33.50 -1.09
C ALA A 597 26.32 34.34 -1.58
N VAL A 598 27.13 34.87 -0.67
CA VAL A 598 28.32 35.68 -1.00
C VAL A 598 29.47 34.81 -1.49
N LEU A 599 29.76 33.72 -0.79
CA LEU A 599 30.88 32.84 -1.12
C LEU A 599 30.61 32.02 -2.40
N GLY A 600 29.35 31.69 -2.66
CA GLY A 600 28.89 31.03 -3.88
C GLY A 600 28.65 31.96 -5.07
N ALA A 601 28.83 33.27 -4.91
CA ALA A 601 28.57 34.24 -5.97
C ALA A 601 29.53 34.05 -7.16
N PRO A 602 29.04 34.14 -8.43
CA PRO A 602 29.91 34.05 -9.60
C PRO A 602 30.90 35.24 -9.62
N ALA A 603 32.03 35.12 -10.32
CA ALA A 603 33.14 36.08 -10.24
C ALA A 603 32.84 37.50 -10.80
N ASP A 604 31.77 37.63 -11.59
CA ASP A 604 31.26 38.87 -12.19
C ASP A 604 30.25 39.63 -11.32
N GLU A 605 29.71 39.01 -10.27
CA GLU A 605 28.78 39.64 -9.32
C GLU A 605 29.48 40.74 -8.49
N GLU A 606 29.41 42.00 -8.91
CA GLU A 606 30.17 43.08 -8.30
C GLU A 606 29.75 43.38 -6.84
N ASP A 607 28.46 43.19 -6.54
CA ASP A 607 27.86 43.48 -5.24
C ASP A 607 28.32 42.53 -4.13
N ALA A 608 28.87 41.35 -4.47
CA ALA A 608 29.32 40.35 -3.50
C ALA A 608 30.37 40.92 -2.51
N ALA A 609 31.25 41.81 -2.99
CA ALA A 609 32.29 42.42 -2.16
C ALA A 609 31.75 43.51 -1.21
N VAL A 610 30.71 44.24 -1.63
CA VAL A 610 29.99 45.19 -0.76
C VAL A 610 29.20 44.42 0.29
N PHE A 611 28.51 43.37 -0.12
CA PHE A 611 27.72 42.58 0.81
C PHE A 611 28.59 41.81 1.83
N ALA A 612 29.78 41.33 1.44
CA ALA A 612 30.76 40.77 2.37
C ALA A 612 31.15 41.74 3.50
N HIS A 613 31.30 43.04 3.18
CA HIS A 613 31.56 44.08 4.17
C HIS A 613 30.40 44.22 5.16
N ASP A 614 29.17 44.25 4.65
CA ASP A 614 27.97 44.36 5.48
C ASP A 614 27.83 43.15 6.43
N LEU A 615 28.11 41.93 5.94
CA LEU A 615 28.09 40.71 6.76
C LEU A 615 29.16 40.73 7.86
N LEU A 616 30.39 41.13 7.54
CA LEU A 616 31.47 41.26 8.55
C LEU A 616 31.14 42.26 9.65
N ARG A 617 30.38 43.31 9.32
CA ARG A 617 29.90 44.32 10.28
C ARG A 617 28.71 43.82 11.10
N GLY A 618 27.77 43.12 10.47
CA GLY A 618 26.53 42.65 11.09
C GLY A 618 26.71 41.41 11.97
N PHE A 619 27.66 40.53 11.63
CA PHE A 619 27.86 39.22 12.29
C PHE A 619 29.31 39.00 12.75
N PRO A 620 29.89 39.93 13.54
CA PRO A 620 31.31 39.88 13.86
C PRO A 620 31.70 38.69 14.77
N GLN A 621 30.76 38.17 15.56
CA GLN A 621 31.01 37.05 16.48
C GLN A 621 30.75 35.69 15.83
N GLU A 622 29.80 35.60 14.90
CA GLU A 622 29.41 34.36 14.22
C GLU A 622 30.41 34.00 13.12
N ILE A 623 30.88 35.01 12.37
CA ILE A 623 31.78 34.83 11.24
C ILE A 623 33.22 34.74 11.74
N GLN A 624 33.72 33.49 11.85
CA GLN A 624 35.05 33.16 12.34
C GLN A 624 35.86 32.30 11.37
N GLY A 625 37.14 32.09 11.69
CA GLY A 625 38.03 31.16 11.01
C GLY A 625 38.12 31.38 9.49
N ARG A 626 37.97 30.28 8.75
CA ARG A 626 38.07 30.24 7.28
C ARG A 626 37.09 31.19 6.59
N VAL A 627 35.82 31.13 6.99
CA VAL A 627 34.74 31.94 6.40
C VAL A 627 35.03 33.43 6.57
N ARG A 628 35.53 33.82 7.75
CA ARG A 628 35.97 35.19 8.00
C ARG A 628 37.11 35.61 7.07
N GLY A 629 38.10 34.74 6.87
CA GLY A 629 39.18 34.96 5.91
C GLY A 629 38.68 35.22 4.50
N ALA A 630 37.74 34.40 4.01
CA ALA A 630 37.18 34.52 2.66
C ALA A 630 36.40 35.84 2.48
N LEU A 631 35.57 36.22 3.46
CA LEU A 631 34.83 37.48 3.43
C LEU A 631 35.76 38.70 3.55
N LEU A 632 36.82 38.61 4.36
CA LEU A 632 37.84 39.66 4.47
C LEU A 632 38.62 39.81 3.15
N LEU A 633 38.82 38.73 2.40
CA LEU A 633 39.44 38.76 1.08
C LEU A 633 38.55 39.48 0.05
N LEU A 634 37.23 39.29 0.13
CA LEU A 634 36.26 40.06 -0.67
C LEU A 634 36.19 41.55 -0.26
N ASP A 635 36.16 41.85 1.04
CA ASP A 635 36.19 43.25 1.52
C ASP A 635 37.53 43.93 1.13
N PHE A 636 38.64 43.19 1.14
CA PHE A 636 39.92 43.66 0.62
C PHE A 636 39.83 44.01 -0.88
N ALA A 637 39.22 43.15 -1.70
CA ALA A 637 38.98 43.43 -3.12
C ALA A 637 38.16 44.73 -3.33
N ARG A 638 37.19 45.01 -2.45
CA ARG A 638 36.41 46.27 -2.44
C ARG A 638 37.28 47.47 -2.06
N GLN A 639 38.10 47.35 -1.00
CA GLN A 639 38.99 48.41 -0.53
C GLN A 639 40.04 48.79 -1.58
N VAL A 640 40.60 47.80 -2.29
CA VAL A 640 41.56 48.01 -3.37
C VAL A 640 40.90 48.73 -4.54
N ARG A 641 39.70 48.30 -4.99
CA ARG A 641 38.97 48.96 -6.08
C ARG A 641 38.54 50.39 -5.77
N SER A 642 38.20 50.68 -4.51
CA SER A 642 37.80 52.02 -4.06
C SER A 642 38.96 52.92 -3.65
N GLY A 643 40.22 52.43 -3.71
CA GLY A 643 41.40 53.19 -3.30
C GLY A 643 41.52 53.45 -1.80
N THR A 644 40.74 52.75 -0.96
CA THR A 644 40.77 52.91 0.50
C THR A 644 41.68 51.91 1.21
N SER A 645 42.31 50.99 0.48
CA SER A 645 43.22 50.01 1.06
C SER A 645 44.52 50.66 1.56
N GLY A 646 44.95 50.29 2.76
CA GLY A 646 46.29 50.60 3.25
C GLY A 646 47.40 49.87 2.45
N PRO A 647 48.67 50.23 2.66
CA PRO A 647 49.80 49.62 1.95
C PRO A 647 49.99 48.13 2.28
N GLY A 648 50.72 47.40 1.44
CA GLY A 648 51.06 45.99 1.62
C GLY A 648 50.07 45.01 0.99
N TRP A 649 49.59 45.29 -0.23
CA TRP A 649 48.50 44.55 -0.88
C TRP A 649 48.82 43.07 -1.11
N ALA A 650 50.02 42.76 -1.62
CA ALA A 650 50.40 41.38 -1.94
C ALA A 650 50.54 40.50 -0.68
N GLU A 651 51.15 41.03 0.39
CA GLU A 651 51.29 40.33 1.67
C GLU A 651 49.94 40.14 2.36
N ARG A 652 49.07 41.16 2.31
CA ARG A 652 47.72 41.10 2.86
C ARG A 652 46.85 40.09 2.12
N ALA A 653 46.86 40.11 0.79
CA ALA A 653 46.14 39.13 -0.03
C ALA A 653 46.57 37.70 0.31
N ARG A 654 47.88 37.44 0.40
CA ARG A 654 48.41 36.13 0.80
C ARG A 654 47.98 35.71 2.20
N SER A 655 48.08 36.61 3.16
CA SER A 655 47.71 36.32 4.56
C SER A 655 46.22 35.98 4.68
N LEU A 656 45.37 36.70 3.95
CA LEU A 656 43.93 36.45 3.89
C LEU A 656 43.60 35.14 3.14
N CYS A 657 44.30 34.85 2.04
CA CYS A 657 44.18 33.55 1.36
C CYS A 657 44.56 32.39 2.28
N ALA A 658 45.67 32.50 3.03
CA ALA A 658 46.10 31.49 3.98
C ALA A 658 45.08 31.28 5.11
N LEU A 659 44.42 32.35 5.56
CA LEU A 659 43.35 32.26 6.55
C LEU A 659 42.07 31.60 5.98
N ALA A 660 41.84 31.73 4.68
CA ALA A 660 40.62 31.28 3.99
C ALA A 660 40.74 29.89 3.33
N GLU A 661 41.88 29.21 3.44
CA GLU A 661 42.15 27.96 2.70
C GLU A 661 41.23 26.80 3.16
N PRO A 662 40.64 26.02 2.21
CA PRO A 662 40.66 26.22 0.76
C PRO A 662 39.83 27.43 0.31
N VAL A 663 40.36 28.31 -0.55
CA VAL A 663 39.61 29.48 -1.02
C VAL A 663 38.74 29.13 -2.23
N GLU A 664 37.50 29.60 -2.25
CA GLU A 664 36.61 29.51 -3.40
C GLU A 664 37.25 30.21 -4.63
N PRO A 665 37.29 29.57 -5.82
CA PRO A 665 37.95 30.15 -6.99
C PRO A 665 37.43 31.54 -7.37
N ALA A 666 36.11 31.76 -7.33
CA ALA A 666 35.50 33.05 -7.63
C ALA A 666 35.87 34.16 -6.62
N VAL A 667 36.10 33.79 -5.35
CA VAL A 667 36.56 34.72 -4.31
C VAL A 667 38.02 35.10 -4.55
N ARG A 668 38.88 34.11 -4.85
CA ARG A 668 40.29 34.32 -5.19
C ARG A 668 40.44 35.16 -6.45
N ASP A 669 39.74 34.81 -7.53
CA ASP A 669 39.79 35.53 -8.81
C ASP A 669 39.35 36.99 -8.67
N ARG A 670 38.33 37.27 -7.85
CA ARG A 670 37.88 38.65 -7.60
C ARG A 670 38.90 39.47 -6.82
N ALA A 671 39.50 38.89 -5.78
CA ALA A 671 40.50 39.58 -4.98
C ALA A 671 41.80 39.83 -5.75
N PHE A 672 42.26 38.82 -6.47
CA PHE A 672 43.46 38.95 -7.30
C PHE A 672 43.20 39.84 -8.51
N GLY A 673 42.04 39.72 -9.15
CA GLY A 673 41.61 40.61 -10.24
C GLY A 673 41.61 42.08 -9.83
N ALA A 674 40.97 42.42 -8.71
CA ALA A 674 40.96 43.77 -8.16
C ALA A 674 42.38 44.32 -7.91
N LEU A 675 43.28 43.49 -7.37
CA LEU A 675 44.67 43.85 -7.14
C LEU A 675 45.42 44.06 -8.46
N THR A 676 45.28 43.14 -9.41
CA THR A 676 45.98 43.20 -10.69
C THR A 676 45.50 44.34 -11.57
N ASP A 677 44.21 44.69 -11.52
CA ASP A 677 43.65 45.84 -12.23
C ASP A 677 44.28 47.15 -11.74
N GLN A 678 44.47 47.27 -10.42
CA GLN A 678 45.18 48.43 -9.82
C GLN A 678 46.68 48.41 -10.13
N LEU A 679 47.34 47.23 -10.14
CA LEU A 679 48.74 47.11 -10.54
C LEU A 679 48.98 47.32 -12.05
N LEU A 680 47.94 47.29 -12.87
CA LEU A 680 47.97 47.61 -14.30
C LEU A 680 47.44 49.02 -14.57
N ALA A 681 47.04 49.78 -13.54
CA ALA A 681 46.64 51.17 -13.71
C ALA A 681 47.88 52.07 -13.97
N PRO A 682 47.74 53.14 -14.78
CA PRO A 682 48.83 54.10 -15.03
C PRO A 682 49.34 54.81 -13.77
N ASP A 683 48.48 54.99 -12.77
CA ASP A 683 48.73 55.68 -11.50
C ASP A 683 49.02 54.72 -10.34
N ARG A 684 49.41 53.47 -10.65
CA ARG A 684 49.70 52.44 -9.64
C ARG A 684 50.81 52.88 -8.66
N PRO A 685 50.72 52.51 -7.36
CA PRO A 685 51.79 52.77 -6.42
C PRO A 685 53.04 51.90 -6.70
N GLU A 686 54.21 52.53 -6.89
CA GLU A 686 55.46 51.80 -7.18
C GLU A 686 55.86 50.81 -6.06
N ALA A 687 55.59 51.16 -4.80
CA ALA A 687 55.88 50.30 -3.66
C ALA A 687 55.06 49.00 -3.67
N GLU A 688 53.79 49.06 -4.10
CA GLU A 688 52.91 47.89 -4.20
C GLU A 688 53.32 46.99 -5.36
N LEU A 689 53.72 47.59 -6.49
CA LEU A 689 54.30 46.85 -7.62
C LEU A 689 55.59 46.12 -7.21
N TYR A 690 56.48 46.80 -6.48
CA TYR A 690 57.70 46.18 -5.95
C TYR A 690 57.37 44.99 -5.04
N ALA A 691 56.43 45.16 -4.10
CA ALA A 691 56.01 44.10 -3.19
C ALA A 691 55.37 42.91 -3.92
N PHE A 692 54.51 43.15 -4.91
CA PHE A 692 53.92 42.12 -5.76
C PHE A 692 54.98 41.33 -6.53
N VAL A 693 55.93 42.03 -7.17
CA VAL A 693 56.97 41.39 -7.98
C VAL A 693 57.86 40.48 -7.15
N HIS A 694 58.16 40.85 -5.89
CA HIS A 694 58.97 40.06 -4.96
C HIS A 694 58.13 39.12 -4.07
N SER A 695 56.84 38.98 -4.37
CA SER A 695 55.93 38.17 -3.56
C SER A 695 56.23 36.67 -3.71
N ASP A 696 56.68 36.21 -4.88
CA ASP A 696 56.79 34.78 -5.25
C ASP A 696 55.46 34.01 -5.18
N ASP A 697 54.33 34.72 -5.25
CA ASP A 697 52.99 34.13 -5.28
C ASP A 697 52.60 33.76 -6.73
N GLY A 698 52.67 32.47 -7.04
CA GLY A 698 52.42 31.96 -8.39
C GLY A 698 51.00 32.21 -8.90
N ASP A 699 50.00 32.13 -8.02
CA ASP A 699 48.59 32.32 -8.39
C ASP A 699 48.29 33.80 -8.66
N LEU A 700 48.87 34.70 -7.85
CA LEU A 700 48.75 36.15 -8.06
C LEU A 700 49.47 36.59 -9.33
N VAL A 701 50.66 36.05 -9.62
CA VAL A 701 51.39 36.32 -10.87
C VAL A 701 50.63 35.79 -12.08
N ALA A 702 49.98 34.63 -11.97
CA ALA A 702 49.13 34.08 -13.03
C ALA A 702 47.89 34.94 -13.26
N ALA A 703 47.28 35.50 -12.21
CA ALA A 703 46.18 36.45 -12.33
C ALA A 703 46.63 37.74 -13.05
N TYR A 704 47.82 38.26 -12.73
CA TYR A 704 48.40 39.42 -13.41
C TYR A 704 48.63 39.16 -14.91
N ASP A 705 49.15 37.98 -15.27
CA ASP A 705 49.33 37.60 -16.68
C ASP A 705 47.99 37.58 -17.44
N ARG A 706 46.94 36.98 -16.83
CA ARG A 706 45.59 36.96 -17.42
C ARG A 706 45.04 38.37 -17.61
N ALA A 707 45.14 39.22 -16.59
CA ALA A 707 44.66 40.60 -16.63
C ALA A 707 45.44 41.44 -17.68
N ALA A 708 46.75 41.29 -17.76
CA ALA A 708 47.59 42.00 -18.73
C ALA A 708 47.30 41.59 -20.19
N ARG A 709 46.82 40.36 -20.41
CA ARG A 709 46.38 39.85 -21.73
C ARG A 709 44.94 40.22 -22.08
N ALA A 710 44.19 40.81 -21.15
CA ALA A 710 42.80 41.18 -21.39
C ALA A 710 42.68 42.35 -22.39
N GLU A 711 41.60 42.34 -23.17
CA GLU A 711 41.35 43.36 -24.20
C GLU A 711 41.38 44.82 -23.70
N PRO A 712 40.92 45.17 -22.47
CA PRO A 712 41.07 46.54 -21.95
C PRO A 712 42.53 47.01 -21.88
N VAL A 713 43.44 46.15 -21.43
CA VAL A 713 44.88 46.45 -21.37
C VAL A 713 45.46 46.50 -22.79
N GLY A 714 45.11 45.53 -23.64
CA GLY A 714 45.52 45.51 -25.05
C GLY A 714 45.08 46.75 -25.83
N ARG A 715 43.89 47.29 -25.55
CA ARG A 715 43.40 48.55 -26.11
C ARG A 715 44.26 49.72 -25.66
N ARG A 716 44.52 49.88 -24.35
CA ARG A 716 45.38 50.96 -23.83
C ARG A 716 46.80 50.89 -24.39
N LEU A 717 47.40 49.70 -24.44
CA LEU A 717 48.72 49.49 -25.06
C LEU A 717 48.77 49.93 -26.52
N ARG A 718 47.64 49.90 -27.24
CA ARG A 718 47.51 50.33 -28.63
C ARG A 718 47.08 51.79 -28.83
N SER A 719 46.57 52.45 -27.80
CA SER A 719 46.05 53.82 -27.92
C SER A 719 46.85 54.85 -27.13
N GLU A 720 47.67 54.42 -26.15
CA GLU A 720 48.35 55.29 -25.20
C GLU A 720 49.86 54.99 -25.18
N PRO A 721 50.67 55.75 -25.93
CA PRO A 721 52.13 55.59 -25.99
C PRO A 721 52.83 55.65 -24.61
N ALA A 722 52.37 56.51 -23.71
CA ALA A 722 52.91 56.62 -22.36
C ALA A 722 52.69 55.34 -21.53
N TYR A 723 51.52 54.71 -21.66
CA TYR A 723 51.19 53.46 -20.97
C TYR A 723 52.01 52.28 -21.50
N ALA A 724 52.22 52.20 -22.82
CA ALA A 724 53.10 51.17 -23.41
C ALA A 724 54.56 51.31 -22.96
N ALA A 725 55.08 52.55 -22.86
CA ALA A 725 56.40 52.84 -22.35
C ALA A 725 56.55 52.44 -20.87
N ASP A 726 55.52 52.73 -20.08
CA ASP A 726 55.45 52.38 -18.67
C ASP A 726 55.43 50.86 -18.44
N CYS A 727 54.59 50.11 -19.17
CA CYS A 727 54.59 48.64 -19.13
C CYS A 727 55.95 48.04 -19.54
N PHE A 728 56.63 48.61 -20.55
CA PHE A 728 57.99 48.19 -20.92
C PHE A 728 58.96 48.35 -19.75
N ASN A 729 58.91 49.51 -19.07
CA ASN A 729 59.76 49.79 -17.92
C ASN A 729 59.48 48.79 -16.78
N VAL A 730 58.21 48.53 -16.45
CA VAL A 730 57.86 47.57 -15.39
C VAL A 730 58.35 46.17 -15.69
N TRP A 731 58.03 45.63 -16.87
CA TRP A 731 58.35 44.24 -17.20
C TRP A 731 59.86 44.00 -17.43
N THR A 732 60.67 45.05 -17.51
CA THR A 732 62.14 44.97 -17.60
C THR A 732 62.88 45.36 -16.31
N SER A 733 62.20 45.95 -15.32
CA SER A 733 62.86 46.52 -14.13
C SER A 733 63.36 45.50 -13.10
N TYR A 734 62.82 44.27 -13.10
CA TYR A 734 63.06 43.29 -12.04
C TYR A 734 63.48 41.90 -12.56
N PRO A 735 64.66 41.76 -13.18
CA PRO A 735 65.10 40.50 -13.80
C PRO A 735 65.46 39.38 -12.81
N HIS A 736 65.51 39.66 -11.50
CA HIS A 736 65.91 38.72 -10.45
C HIS A 736 64.82 38.45 -9.40
N ALA A 737 63.60 38.94 -9.58
CA ALA A 737 62.55 38.89 -8.56
C ALA A 737 61.84 37.53 -8.39
N GLY A 738 62.41 36.45 -8.90
CA GLY A 738 61.85 35.10 -8.79
C GLY A 738 61.44 34.48 -10.13
N ARG A 739 61.29 33.15 -10.17
CA ARG A 739 61.00 32.40 -11.40
C ARG A 739 59.59 32.67 -11.97
N PRO A 740 58.51 32.79 -11.17
CA PRO A 740 57.18 33.09 -11.68
C PRO A 740 57.15 34.44 -12.42
N TRP A 741 57.62 35.51 -11.77
CA TRP A 741 57.62 36.85 -12.37
C TRP A 741 58.51 36.95 -13.62
N THR A 742 59.75 36.46 -13.56
CA THR A 742 60.69 36.58 -14.70
C THR A 742 60.19 35.85 -15.95
N THR A 743 59.48 34.73 -15.77
CA THR A 743 58.85 33.97 -16.85
C THR A 743 57.66 34.76 -17.43
N THR A 744 56.75 35.23 -16.58
CA THR A 744 55.57 36.01 -16.98
C THR A 744 55.94 37.33 -17.65
N ALA A 745 56.84 38.12 -17.06
CA ALA A 745 57.28 39.39 -17.62
C ALA A 745 57.94 39.21 -19.00
N SER A 746 58.73 38.14 -19.18
CA SER A 746 59.30 37.79 -20.49
C SER A 746 58.22 37.43 -21.51
N ALA A 747 57.19 36.67 -21.11
CA ALA A 747 56.08 36.32 -21.99
C ALA A 747 55.26 37.57 -22.37
N LEU A 748 54.86 38.40 -21.40
CA LEU A 748 54.12 39.65 -21.63
C LEU A 748 54.87 40.62 -22.55
N LEU A 749 56.19 40.78 -22.38
CA LEU A 749 57.01 41.56 -23.32
C LEU A 749 56.91 40.99 -24.74
N ASN A 750 57.14 39.69 -24.92
CA ASN A 750 57.26 39.11 -26.26
C ASN A 750 55.91 38.92 -26.97
N GLU A 751 54.86 38.59 -26.22
CA GLU A 751 53.57 38.12 -26.74
C GLU A 751 52.46 39.17 -26.64
N VAL A 752 52.57 40.15 -25.73
CA VAL A 752 51.54 41.19 -25.54
C VAL A 752 52.06 42.56 -25.99
N LEU A 753 53.14 43.06 -25.40
CA LEU A 753 53.63 44.41 -25.69
C LEU A 753 54.25 44.52 -27.09
N ARG A 754 55.11 43.58 -27.50
CA ARG A 754 55.76 43.67 -28.83
C ARG A 754 54.74 43.68 -29.97
N PRO A 755 53.71 42.81 -30.01
CA PRO A 755 52.66 42.91 -31.03
C PRO A 755 51.90 44.23 -30.98
N ALA A 756 51.56 44.74 -29.78
CA ALA A 756 50.86 46.01 -29.63
C ALA A 756 51.69 47.20 -30.17
N VAL A 757 52.98 47.28 -29.83
CA VAL A 757 53.92 48.32 -30.31
C VAL A 757 54.15 48.22 -31.81
N ARG A 758 54.21 47.01 -32.39
CA ARG A 758 54.40 46.83 -33.84
C ARG A 758 53.17 47.20 -34.67
N ALA A 759 51.99 47.21 -34.06
CA ALA A 759 50.76 47.67 -34.70
C ALA A 759 50.60 49.21 -34.68
N GLN A 760 51.47 49.93 -33.95
CA GLN A 760 51.46 51.39 -33.85
C GLN A 760 52.02 52.09 -35.09
N SER A 761 51.68 53.37 -35.26
CA SER A 761 52.33 54.21 -36.28
C SER A 761 53.80 54.50 -35.90
N PRO A 762 54.68 54.82 -36.87
CA PRO A 762 56.06 55.20 -36.57
C PRO A 762 56.19 56.41 -35.62
N ALA A 763 55.22 57.33 -35.66
CA ALA A 763 55.17 58.49 -34.77
C ALA A 763 54.87 58.08 -33.32
N ASP A 764 53.90 57.17 -33.13
CA ASP A 764 53.55 56.64 -31.81
C ASP A 764 54.70 55.80 -31.22
N VAL A 765 55.40 54.99 -32.04
CA VAL A 765 56.59 54.24 -31.59
C VAL A 765 57.71 55.17 -31.14
N ALA A 766 57.94 56.29 -31.83
CA ALA A 766 58.91 57.30 -31.41
C ALA A 766 58.48 57.99 -30.09
N GLN A 767 57.17 58.20 -29.89
CA GLN A 767 56.62 58.71 -28.64
C GLN A 767 56.79 57.73 -27.47
N ILE A 768 56.61 56.42 -27.72
CA ILE A 768 56.90 55.36 -26.73
C ILE A 768 58.39 55.39 -26.36
N GLU A 769 59.29 55.44 -27.35
CA GLU A 769 60.73 55.49 -27.10
C GLU A 769 61.13 56.72 -26.28
N ALA A 770 60.58 57.89 -26.62
CA ALA A 770 60.79 59.12 -25.87
C ALA A 770 60.29 58.96 -24.42
N ALA A 771 59.09 58.43 -24.21
CA ALA A 771 58.52 58.21 -22.88
C ALA A 771 59.34 57.21 -22.04
N VAL A 772 59.86 56.13 -22.64
CA VAL A 772 60.76 55.17 -21.97
C VAL A 772 62.05 55.88 -21.52
N GLY A 773 62.61 56.75 -22.36
CA GLY A 773 63.82 57.52 -22.06
C GLY A 773 63.61 58.57 -20.95
N HIS A 774 62.42 59.18 -20.86
CA HIS A 774 62.10 60.17 -19.82
C HIS A 774 61.82 59.53 -18.45
N ALA A 775 61.24 58.33 -18.43
CA ALA A 775 60.89 57.62 -17.19
C ALA A 775 62.02 56.73 -16.63
N GLY A 776 63.21 56.68 -17.26
CA GLY A 776 64.29 55.76 -16.90
C GLY A 776 65.69 56.37 -16.91
N SER A 777 66.68 55.57 -16.49
CA SER A 777 68.10 55.91 -16.66
C SER A 777 68.47 55.97 -18.14
N SER A 778 69.48 56.78 -18.50
CA SER A 778 69.89 57.10 -19.88
C SER A 778 70.06 55.92 -20.86
N GLY A 779 70.28 54.69 -20.40
CA GLY A 779 70.38 53.48 -21.23
C GLY A 779 69.06 52.77 -21.58
N ARG A 780 67.90 53.20 -21.05
CA ARG A 780 66.61 52.49 -21.28
C ARG A 780 66.04 52.66 -22.68
N ALA A 781 66.23 53.82 -23.31
CA ALA A 781 65.79 54.04 -24.68
C ALA A 781 66.55 53.13 -25.68
N ASP A 782 67.85 52.91 -25.47
CA ASP A 782 68.65 51.96 -26.23
C ASP A 782 68.15 50.51 -26.03
N ALA A 783 67.86 50.13 -24.78
CA ALA A 783 67.32 48.81 -24.46
C ALA A 783 65.94 48.54 -25.12
N PHE A 784 65.07 49.55 -25.18
CA PHE A 784 63.79 49.48 -25.89
C PHE A 784 64.01 49.28 -27.40
N ARG A 785 64.91 50.05 -28.01
CA ARG A 785 65.27 49.91 -29.44
C ARG A 785 65.79 48.51 -29.75
N ASP A 786 66.69 47.98 -28.94
CA ASP A 786 67.27 46.65 -29.15
C ASP A 786 66.23 45.53 -28.98
N TRP A 787 65.36 45.65 -27.98
CA TRP A 787 64.28 44.70 -27.75
C TRP A 787 63.25 44.70 -28.90
N ASN A 788 62.86 45.88 -29.41
CA ASN A 788 61.86 45.99 -30.49
C ASN A 788 62.40 45.45 -31.84
N ARG A 789 63.70 45.68 -32.12
CA ARG A 789 64.40 45.18 -33.32
C ARG A 789 64.63 43.67 -33.30
N SER A 790 64.78 43.07 -32.11
CA SER A 790 65.06 41.63 -32.00
C SER A 790 63.88 40.78 -32.48
N SER A 791 64.11 39.89 -33.46
CA SER A 791 63.14 38.89 -33.94
C SER A 791 63.30 37.57 -33.17
N THR A 792 62.19 36.89 -32.88
CA THR A 792 62.15 35.61 -32.15
C THR A 792 62.87 34.46 -32.88
N LEU A 793 63.16 34.60 -34.18
CA LEU A 793 63.96 33.65 -34.96
C LEU A 793 65.48 33.74 -34.69
N GLY A 794 65.97 34.78 -33.98
CA GLY A 794 67.41 35.00 -33.77
C GLY A 794 68.05 34.25 -32.58
N ARG A 795 67.27 33.62 -31.68
CA ARG A 795 67.82 33.03 -30.44
C ARG A 795 68.38 31.61 -30.57
N LEU A 796 68.22 30.93 -31.71
CA LEU A 796 68.89 29.66 -32.00
C LEU A 796 70.30 29.83 -32.62
N GLY A 797 70.63 30.99 -33.19
CA GLY A 797 71.89 31.20 -33.93
C GLY A 797 73.11 31.64 -33.10
N ARG A 798 72.96 32.02 -31.83
CA ARG A 798 74.06 32.60 -31.03
C ARG A 798 74.73 31.66 -30.01
N ARG A 799 74.36 30.38 -29.94
CA ARG A 799 75.01 29.39 -29.05
C ARG A 799 76.02 28.45 -29.72
N ILE A 800 76.29 28.57 -31.03
CA ILE A 800 77.22 27.66 -31.74
C ILE A 800 78.53 28.35 -32.21
N ALA A 801 78.65 29.69 -32.18
CA ALA A 801 79.83 30.41 -32.69
C ALA A 801 80.83 30.90 -31.61
N GLY A 802 80.88 30.24 -30.45
CA GLY A 802 81.71 30.68 -29.32
C GLY A 802 82.49 29.56 -28.62
N ARG A 803 82.97 28.55 -29.35
CA ARG A 803 83.87 27.54 -28.77
C ARG A 803 84.80 26.84 -29.77
N VAL A 804 85.43 27.57 -30.69
CA VAL A 804 86.68 27.12 -31.35
C VAL A 804 87.57 28.32 -31.66
N ARG A 805 88.49 28.63 -30.74
CA ARG A 805 89.87 29.00 -31.06
C ARG A 805 90.73 28.77 -29.82
N ARG A 806 91.52 27.67 -29.86
CA ARG A 806 92.67 27.42 -28.98
C ARG A 806 93.88 28.09 -29.62
N GLY A 807 94.74 28.65 -28.78
CA GLY A 807 95.98 29.36 -29.14
C GLY A 807 96.25 30.41 -28.09
#